data_AF-A0A8X6Q6W8-F1
#
_entry.id   AF-A0A8X6Q6W8-F1
#
_cell.length_a   1.000
_cell.length_b   1.000
_cell.length_c   1.000
_cell.angle_alpha   90.00
_cell.angle_beta   90.00
_cell.angle_gamma   90.00
#
_symmetry.space_group_name_H-M   'P 1'
#
loop_
_entity.id
_entity.type
_entity.pdbx_description
1 polymer ?
#
loop_
_entity_poly.entity_id
_entity_poly.type
_entity_poly.pdbx_seq_one_letter_code
_entity_poly.pdbx_strand_id
1 'polypeptide(L)'
;MIKNVEFKTSNNEVFQETNFVSLYDTMSEKIVKESEDFEGKDSGWTLDEILRLEVRTNRYSPFRALYPSANHPNKTSSYATHLNKLNFDGISFPTPLNEVKKFSKMNDIGINIYSFEEDLKIFPLLISDIVCEKHIDLLYIKNNDLGHYCFIKSLSRLVSKQLSKHQHKTYICKRCLSAFQTEYKLLQHNEMCGDKSPARVVMPSETCKFLKFKIFQHSLKIPFVVYADFECVTMKTDTCCPDPNFSFTNMYEKHVPIGFCYFISYQGGHYKDPVVYRGTDAPKCFIEKLEKDAIEIEHIYKNPKPLLPLTESEKQLYDNAKYCYFCDQTFRENNIKVRDHNHVTQKFNGPCCNSCNLAMKTPKFLPVFFHNLSGKICIHTYKLDLCWYFTTPALSWDAMLLNTKVAIELFTDYDMLLFIENGVRGGISQCCNRYAIANNKYMPNFNPDDESPWLKNYIDYNTKLRTKAVNDFQKDFYKLMNNSIFGKTMENVRRRVDIRLCSTEEQARKLIAKLNFNRRTIFSENLMAIHLKKTNNKFFKPIQVGMTILDLSKVLMYSFHYEYMKHRYDSKIKLMFTDTDSFIYEIKTDDFYSDMKDDLNLYDTSDYDKNNVYNLPLVNKKVIGKMKDVNKGNIMTEYVGLKSKIYAYKTNNKIEKRLKGIKKQTLKNKLMYSFSCMCWNFDFKEKKTRMRT
;
A
#
# COMPACT_ATOMS: atom_id res chain seq x y z
N MET A 1 -8.48 13.82 79.43
CA MET A 1 -8.27 14.81 78.35
C MET A 1 -8.08 14.01 77.07
N ILE A 2 -8.58 14.46 75.91
CA ILE A 2 -8.43 13.75 74.63
C ILE A 2 -7.63 14.63 73.68
N LYS A 3 -6.71 14.03 72.91
CA LYS A 3 -5.77 14.74 72.02
C LYS A 3 -5.62 14.00 70.71
N ASN A 4 -6.12 14.59 69.62
CA ASN A 4 -5.95 14.04 68.28
C ASN A 4 -4.50 14.21 67.81
N VAL A 5 -3.92 13.16 67.21
CA VAL A 5 -2.54 13.12 66.69
C VAL A 5 -2.55 12.58 65.26
N GLU A 6 -1.82 13.23 64.35
CA GLU A 6 -1.66 12.78 62.95
C GLU A 6 -0.28 12.13 62.73
N PHE A 7 -0.25 10.82 62.53
CA PHE A 7 0.95 10.09 62.11
C PHE A 7 1.14 10.20 60.58
N LYS A 8 2.34 10.59 60.13
CA LYS A 8 2.61 10.92 58.72
C LYS A 8 3.53 9.90 58.06
N THR A 9 2.93 8.94 57.37
CA THR A 9 3.64 7.94 56.58
C THR A 9 4.33 8.53 55.34
N SER A 10 5.34 7.84 54.84
CA SER A 10 6.07 8.21 53.62
C SER A 10 5.28 7.83 52.35
N ASN A 11 5.43 8.62 51.29
CA ASN A 11 4.90 8.26 49.96
C ASN A 11 5.54 6.95 49.48
N ASN A 12 4.74 5.88 49.37
CA ASN A 12 5.12 4.64 48.70
C ASN A 12 4.76 4.70 47.21
N GLU A 13 5.55 4.06 46.34
CA GLU A 13 5.23 3.96 44.91
C GLU A 13 4.18 2.86 44.69
N VAL A 14 3.07 3.22 44.02
CA VAL A 14 1.95 2.31 43.75
C VAL A 14 1.86 2.06 42.26
N PHE A 15 2.08 0.81 41.87
CA PHE A 15 1.98 0.30 40.51
C PHE A 15 0.64 -0.43 40.32
N GLN A 16 0.27 -0.75 39.08
CA GLN A 16 -0.95 -1.55 38.83
C GLN A 16 -0.84 -2.99 39.36
N GLU A 17 0.37 -3.44 39.68
CA GLU A 17 0.69 -4.75 40.25
C GLU A 17 0.80 -4.71 41.79
N THR A 18 0.70 -3.53 42.41
CA THR A 18 0.76 -3.38 43.87
C THR A 18 -0.51 -3.91 44.52
N ASN A 19 -0.39 -4.99 45.30
CA ASN A 19 -1.48 -5.47 46.15
C ASN A 19 -1.78 -4.42 47.24
N PHE A 20 -2.94 -3.78 47.13
CA PHE A 20 -3.40 -2.75 48.06
C PHE A 20 -3.63 -3.28 49.48
N VAL A 21 -3.90 -4.57 49.67
CA VAL A 21 -4.04 -5.18 51.00
C VAL A 21 -2.68 -5.16 51.71
N SER A 22 -1.65 -5.80 51.14
CA SER A 22 -0.29 -5.77 51.72
C SER A 22 0.30 -4.36 51.89
N LEU A 23 -0.11 -3.41 51.04
CA LEU A 23 0.28 -1.99 51.19
C LEU A 23 -0.43 -1.34 52.38
N TYR A 24 -1.72 -1.62 52.57
CA TYR A 24 -2.51 -1.18 53.72
C TYR A 24 -1.97 -1.79 55.02
N ASP A 25 -1.65 -3.09 55.02
CA ASP A 25 -1.10 -3.79 56.18
C ASP A 25 0.24 -3.16 56.59
N THR A 26 1.18 -3.01 55.66
CA THR A 26 2.49 -2.36 55.89
C THR A 26 2.35 -0.91 56.39
N MET A 27 1.35 -0.16 55.91
CA MET A 27 1.09 1.20 56.41
C MET A 27 0.47 1.18 57.82
N SER A 28 -0.36 0.19 58.13
CA SER A 28 -1.07 0.06 59.41
C SER A 28 -0.12 -0.42 60.52
N GLU A 29 0.69 -1.45 60.26
CA GLU A 29 1.78 -1.90 61.16
C GLU A 29 2.68 -0.75 61.56
N LYS A 30 3.06 0.10 60.60
CA LYS A 30 3.88 1.28 60.87
C LYS A 30 3.17 2.29 61.78
N ILE A 31 1.89 2.54 61.58
CA ILE A 31 1.12 3.49 62.41
C ILE A 31 0.93 2.95 63.83
N VAL A 32 0.59 1.66 63.98
CA VAL A 32 0.50 0.98 65.28
C VAL A 32 1.82 1.11 66.02
N LYS A 33 2.94 0.82 65.37
CA LYS A 33 4.27 0.96 65.96
C LYS A 33 4.62 2.42 66.33
N GLU A 34 4.29 3.40 65.50
CA GLU A 34 4.50 4.82 65.83
C GLU A 34 3.59 5.29 66.99
N SER A 35 2.45 4.64 67.25
CA SER A 35 1.66 4.85 68.47
C SER A 35 2.22 4.13 69.71
N GLU A 36 2.67 2.88 69.61
CA GLU A 36 3.36 2.18 70.70
C GLU A 36 4.63 2.95 71.15
N ASP A 37 5.40 3.46 70.17
CA ASP A 37 6.54 4.34 70.39
C ASP A 37 6.15 5.71 71.00
N PHE A 38 4.87 6.09 71.01
CA PHE A 38 4.38 7.33 71.63
C PHE A 38 3.85 7.10 73.05
N GLU A 39 3.25 5.94 73.32
CA GLU A 39 2.88 5.53 74.68
C GLU A 39 4.12 5.27 75.54
N GLY A 40 5.04 4.41 75.05
CA GLY A 40 6.18 3.89 75.79
C GLY A 40 7.34 4.86 76.09
N LYS A 41 7.12 6.17 75.98
CA LYS A 41 8.13 7.23 76.24
C LYS A 41 7.68 8.18 77.35
N ASP A 42 7.11 7.62 78.42
CA ASP A 42 6.57 8.33 79.60
C ASP A 42 5.63 9.51 79.24
N SER A 43 4.90 9.39 78.12
CA SER A 43 4.10 10.51 77.60
C SER A 43 2.85 10.80 78.44
N GLY A 44 2.37 9.80 79.19
CA GLY A 44 1.15 9.87 79.99
C GLY A 44 -0.16 9.71 79.18
N TRP A 45 -0.07 9.22 77.94
CA TRP A 45 -1.22 8.99 77.06
C TRP A 45 -1.28 7.52 76.61
N THR A 46 -2.50 7.01 76.47
CA THR A 46 -2.82 5.73 75.84
C THR A 46 -3.72 5.94 74.63
N LEU A 47 -3.62 5.07 73.64
CA LEU A 47 -4.48 5.06 72.45
C LEU A 47 -5.91 4.63 72.82
N ASP A 48 -6.88 5.46 72.47
CA ASP A 48 -8.31 5.21 72.71
C ASP A 48 -8.95 4.56 71.46
N GLU A 49 -8.93 5.26 70.32
CA GLU A 49 -9.38 4.73 69.03
C GLU A 49 -8.63 5.31 67.82
N ILE A 50 -8.62 4.58 66.70
CA ILE A 50 -8.11 5.06 65.40
C ILE A 50 -9.29 5.55 64.56
N LEU A 51 -9.59 6.86 64.65
CA LEU A 51 -10.74 7.51 64.00
C LEU A 51 -10.86 7.25 62.48
N ARG A 52 -9.74 7.25 61.74
CA ARG A 52 -9.69 6.97 60.29
C ARG A 52 -8.27 6.77 59.78
N LEU A 53 -8.12 6.01 58.68
CA LEU A 53 -6.92 6.03 57.83
C LEU A 53 -7.19 6.80 56.53
N GLU A 54 -6.40 7.84 56.23
CA GLU A 54 -6.60 8.67 55.03
C GLU A 54 -5.53 8.40 53.94
N VAL A 55 -5.81 7.48 53.02
CA VAL A 55 -4.87 7.07 51.96
C VAL A 55 -4.87 8.08 50.79
N ARG A 56 -3.90 9.00 50.78
CA ARG A 56 -3.75 10.03 49.72
C ARG A 56 -2.94 9.52 48.52
N THR A 57 -3.61 9.20 47.41
CA THR A 57 -2.96 8.75 46.17
C THR A 57 -2.56 9.91 45.25
N ASN A 58 -1.26 10.06 44.99
CA ASN A 58 -0.71 11.10 44.11
C ASN A 58 -0.66 10.60 42.65
N ARG A 59 -1.51 11.13 41.77
CA ARG A 59 -1.56 10.74 40.34
C ARG A 59 -0.25 11.10 39.62
N TYR A 60 0.52 10.09 39.21
CA TYR A 60 1.69 10.32 38.34
C TYR A 60 1.20 10.75 36.95
N SER A 61 1.56 11.97 36.55
CA SER A 61 1.07 12.64 35.33
C SER A 61 2.10 13.69 34.87
N PRO A 62 1.96 14.33 33.69
CA PRO A 62 3.08 14.93 32.97
C PRO A 62 3.58 16.28 33.54
N PHE A 63 3.32 16.59 34.81
CA PHE A 63 3.78 17.80 35.51
C PHE A 63 5.29 18.02 35.38
N ARG A 64 6.11 16.96 35.39
CA ARG A 64 7.57 17.05 35.19
C ARG A 64 7.99 17.67 33.84
N ALA A 65 7.14 17.58 32.82
CA ALA A 65 7.39 18.17 31.50
C ALA A 65 6.89 19.62 31.40
N LEU A 66 5.83 19.96 32.14
CA LEU A 66 5.17 21.27 32.11
C LEU A 66 5.72 22.25 33.15
N TYR A 67 6.22 21.73 34.26
CA TYR A 67 6.66 22.46 35.45
C TYR A 67 7.95 21.81 36.00
N PRO A 68 9.07 21.82 35.25
CA PRO A 68 10.28 21.09 35.64
C PRO A 68 10.90 21.64 36.93
N SER A 69 10.89 20.83 38.00
CA SER A 69 11.58 21.18 39.25
C SER A 69 13.10 21.03 39.11
N ALA A 70 13.87 22.00 39.63
CA ALA A 70 15.31 21.87 39.77
C ALA A 70 15.68 20.84 40.87
N ASN A 71 14.99 20.89 42.01
CA ASN A 71 15.27 20.05 43.18
C ASN A 71 14.37 18.81 43.22
N HIS A 72 14.97 17.65 43.48
CA HIS A 72 14.33 16.33 43.55
C HIS A 72 13.24 16.04 42.49
N PRO A 73 13.47 16.24 41.17
CA PRO A 73 12.43 16.14 40.14
C PRO A 73 11.79 14.75 39.93
N ASN A 74 12.13 13.74 40.75
CA ASN A 74 11.46 12.45 40.79
C ASN A 74 10.32 12.41 41.84
N LYS A 75 10.35 13.26 42.88
CA LYS A 75 9.36 13.28 43.98
C LYS A 75 8.04 13.87 43.50
N THR A 76 6.92 13.20 43.80
CA THR A 76 5.56 13.67 43.48
C THR A 76 5.18 14.96 44.22
N SER A 77 5.64 15.13 45.46
CA SER A 77 5.37 16.32 46.29
C SER A 77 5.89 17.62 45.66
N SER A 78 6.97 17.57 44.86
CA SER A 78 7.50 18.71 44.11
C SER A 78 6.54 19.29 43.06
N TYR A 79 5.42 18.61 42.77
CA TYR A 79 4.42 19.02 41.77
C TYR A 79 3.01 19.21 42.36
N ALA A 80 2.83 19.07 43.68
CA ALA A 80 1.51 19.08 44.32
C ALA A 80 0.74 20.38 44.07
N THR A 81 1.43 21.53 44.08
CA THR A 81 0.88 22.88 43.80
C THR A 81 0.51 23.09 42.32
N HIS A 82 0.63 22.06 41.47
CA HIS A 82 0.31 22.12 40.05
C HIS A 82 -0.77 21.12 39.64
N LEU A 83 -1.18 20.20 40.52
CA LEU A 83 -2.27 19.23 40.28
C LEU A 83 -3.54 19.93 39.77
N ASN A 84 -3.96 21.00 40.45
CA ASN A 84 -5.18 21.75 40.14
C ASN A 84 -5.07 22.62 38.86
N LYS A 85 -3.93 22.63 38.16
CA LYS A 85 -3.71 23.41 36.94
C LYS A 85 -3.99 22.62 35.65
N LEU A 86 -4.42 21.37 35.77
CA LEU A 86 -4.73 20.51 34.62
C LEU A 86 -6.10 19.84 34.84
N ASN A 87 -6.95 19.90 33.82
CA ASN A 87 -8.26 19.28 33.82
C ASN A 87 -8.15 17.78 33.44
N PHE A 88 -8.73 16.92 34.28
CA PHE A 88 -8.80 15.46 34.12
C PHE A 88 -10.26 14.94 34.10
N ASP A 89 -11.24 15.77 33.77
CA ASP A 89 -12.66 15.50 34.01
C ASP A 89 -13.22 14.45 33.04
N GLY A 90 -13.75 13.36 33.60
CA GLY A 90 -14.15 12.18 32.85
C GLY A 90 -13.00 11.56 32.05
N ILE A 91 -11.77 11.64 32.55
CA ILE A 91 -10.61 10.89 32.05
C ILE A 91 -10.29 9.81 33.07
N SER A 92 -10.24 8.57 32.62
CA SER A 92 -9.99 7.41 33.48
C SER A 92 -8.53 7.36 33.94
N PHE A 93 -8.27 6.65 35.04
CA PHE A 93 -6.93 6.45 35.59
C PHE A 93 -6.66 4.95 35.81
N PRO A 94 -5.50 4.42 35.36
CA PRO A 94 -4.49 5.09 34.55
C PRO A 94 -4.99 5.39 33.12
N THR A 95 -4.63 6.55 32.59
CA THR A 95 -5.25 7.11 31.38
C THR A 95 -4.98 6.27 30.12
N PRO A 96 -6.00 5.67 29.50
CA PRO A 96 -5.80 4.81 28.35
C PRO A 96 -5.49 5.63 27.10
N LEU A 97 -4.77 5.02 26.15
CA LEU A 97 -4.17 5.71 25.00
C LEU A 97 -5.17 6.49 24.13
N ASN A 98 -6.41 6.02 24.04
CA ASN A 98 -7.50 6.68 23.32
C ASN A 98 -7.93 8.01 23.98
N GLU A 99 -7.85 8.12 25.30
CA GLU A 99 -8.26 9.32 26.06
C GLU A 99 -7.20 10.42 26.09
N VAL A 100 -5.93 10.13 25.75
CA VAL A 100 -4.88 11.17 25.72
C VAL A 100 -5.19 12.29 24.72
N LYS A 101 -5.94 12.00 23.64
CA LYS A 101 -6.45 13.03 22.71
C LYS A 101 -7.52 13.93 23.34
N LYS A 102 -8.31 13.42 24.29
CA LYS A 102 -9.29 14.21 25.06
C LYS A 102 -8.52 15.11 26.03
N PHE A 103 -7.60 14.55 26.82
CA PHE A 103 -6.74 15.31 27.74
C PHE A 103 -5.96 16.45 27.06
N SER A 104 -5.30 16.15 25.93
CA SER A 104 -4.55 17.11 25.12
C SER A 104 -5.39 18.32 24.67
N LYS A 105 -6.65 18.09 24.25
CA LYS A 105 -7.60 19.15 23.87
C LYS A 105 -8.15 19.94 25.06
N MET A 106 -8.41 19.29 26.20
CA MET A 106 -8.99 19.94 27.39
C MET A 106 -8.01 20.86 28.12
N ASN A 107 -6.71 20.77 27.82
CA ASN A 107 -5.66 21.52 28.50
C ASN A 107 -4.83 22.42 27.55
N ASP A 108 -5.12 22.40 26.25
CA ASP A 108 -4.31 23.00 25.17
C ASP A 108 -2.81 22.63 25.25
N ILE A 109 -2.54 21.32 25.28
CA ILE A 109 -1.18 20.76 25.37
C ILE A 109 -0.95 19.76 24.25
N GLY A 110 0.11 19.96 23.48
CA GLY A 110 0.51 19.05 22.42
C GLY A 110 1.19 17.82 23.01
N ILE A 111 0.62 16.63 22.83
CA ILE A 111 1.17 15.39 23.38
C ILE A 111 1.55 14.43 22.25
N ASN A 112 2.84 14.11 22.19
CA ASN A 112 3.37 13.04 21.37
C ASN A 112 3.54 11.78 22.22
N ILE A 113 3.15 10.63 21.68
CA ILE A 113 3.38 9.31 22.30
C ILE A 113 4.16 8.47 21.31
N TYR A 114 5.30 7.98 21.78
CA TYR A 114 6.16 7.02 21.09
C TYR A 114 6.06 5.66 21.80
N SER A 115 6.41 4.57 21.12
CA SER A 115 6.61 3.25 21.73
C SER A 115 7.71 2.51 20.98
N PHE A 116 8.04 1.27 21.36
CA PHE A 116 9.14 0.51 20.79
C PHE A 116 8.74 -0.91 20.37
N GLU A 117 9.43 -1.43 19.36
CA GLU A 117 9.39 -2.83 18.95
C GLU A 117 10.32 -3.68 19.82
N GLU A 118 10.21 -5.01 19.75
CA GLU A 118 10.99 -5.97 20.57
C GLU A 118 12.52 -5.75 20.50
N ASP A 119 13.03 -5.23 19.39
CA ASP A 119 14.43 -4.81 19.19
C ASP A 119 14.71 -3.35 19.64
N LEU A 120 13.98 -2.89 20.67
CA LEU A 120 14.03 -1.57 21.33
C LEU A 120 13.86 -0.37 20.38
N LYS A 121 13.28 -0.60 19.20
CA LYS A 121 13.29 0.31 18.06
C LYS A 121 12.06 1.20 18.07
N ILE A 122 12.24 2.51 18.19
CA ILE A 122 11.18 3.45 18.55
C ILE A 122 10.36 3.89 17.32
N PHE A 123 9.05 4.02 17.48
CA PHE A 123 8.11 4.52 16.48
C PHE A 123 7.03 5.42 17.10
N PRO A 124 6.43 6.36 16.35
CA PRO A 124 5.33 7.19 16.83
C PRO A 124 4.01 6.40 16.90
N LEU A 125 3.29 6.52 18.02
CA LEU A 125 1.90 6.04 18.20
C LEU A 125 0.89 7.17 18.03
N LEU A 126 1.17 8.32 18.63
CA LEU A 126 0.40 9.56 18.55
C LEU A 126 1.36 10.71 18.34
N ILE A 127 0.98 11.65 17.48
CA ILE A 127 1.62 12.96 17.38
C ILE A 127 0.50 14.00 17.47
N SER A 128 0.78 15.13 18.11
CA SER A 128 -0.17 16.23 18.20
C SER A 128 -0.44 16.83 16.82
N ASP A 129 -1.73 17.05 16.54
CA ASP A 129 -2.17 17.93 15.45
C ASP A 129 -2.35 19.39 15.95
N ILE A 130 -2.33 19.61 17.28
CA ILE A 130 -2.39 20.93 17.92
C ILE A 130 -1.00 21.59 17.87
N VAL A 131 -0.91 22.76 17.26
CA VAL A 131 0.27 23.63 17.28
C VAL A 131 0.14 24.58 18.47
N CYS A 132 0.91 24.32 19.52
CA CYS A 132 0.96 25.09 20.76
C CYS A 132 2.40 25.12 21.30
N GLU A 133 2.73 26.07 22.16
CA GLU A 133 4.09 26.21 22.73
C GLU A 133 4.47 25.03 23.64
N LYS A 134 3.49 24.48 24.37
CA LYS A 134 3.69 23.48 25.42
C LYS A 134 3.58 22.06 24.86
N HIS A 135 4.67 21.58 24.28
CA HIS A 135 4.74 20.27 23.64
C HIS A 135 5.47 19.22 24.48
N ILE A 136 4.78 18.13 24.82
CA ILE A 136 5.28 17.01 25.62
C ILE A 136 5.57 15.80 24.71
N ASP A 137 6.69 15.11 24.97
CA ASP A 137 7.03 13.83 24.36
C ASP A 137 7.00 12.71 25.43
N LEU A 138 6.17 11.68 25.23
CA LEU A 138 6.01 10.54 26.14
C LEU A 138 6.40 9.22 25.44
N LEU A 139 6.96 8.28 26.21
CA LEU A 139 7.21 6.90 25.80
C LEU A 139 6.19 5.99 26.48
N TYR A 140 5.38 5.29 25.70
CA TYR A 140 4.44 4.27 26.18
C TYR A 140 5.09 2.88 26.16
N ILE A 141 5.13 2.25 27.33
CA ILE A 141 5.66 0.91 27.57
C ILE A 141 4.46 0.00 27.84
N LYS A 142 4.37 -1.17 27.19
CA LYS A 142 3.26 -2.12 27.38
C LYS A 142 3.77 -3.49 27.81
N ASN A 143 3.25 -4.01 28.92
CA ASN A 143 3.40 -5.41 29.34
C ASN A 143 2.02 -6.08 29.27
N ASN A 144 1.87 -7.11 28.42
CA ASN A 144 0.65 -7.90 28.21
C ASN A 144 -0.64 -7.08 28.07
N ASP A 145 -1.31 -6.69 29.16
CA ASP A 145 -2.54 -5.88 29.15
C ASP A 145 -2.43 -4.50 29.84
N LEU A 146 -1.30 -4.21 30.50
CA LEU A 146 -1.04 -2.98 31.25
C LEU A 146 -0.07 -2.05 30.51
N GLY A 147 -0.12 -0.75 30.80
CA GLY A 147 0.65 0.24 30.04
C GLY A 147 1.01 1.51 30.81
N HIS A 148 2.29 1.89 30.74
CA HIS A 148 2.89 2.98 31.51
C HIS A 148 3.48 4.06 30.59
N TYR A 149 3.48 5.32 31.05
CA TYR A 149 4.00 6.47 30.30
C TYR A 149 5.24 7.08 30.98
N CYS A 150 6.40 6.98 30.34
CA CYS A 150 7.61 7.68 30.77
C CYS A 150 7.77 9.01 30.04
N PHE A 151 8.24 10.06 30.72
CA PHE A 151 8.55 11.35 30.08
C PHE A 151 9.89 11.31 29.32
N ILE A 152 9.87 11.66 28.03
CA ILE A 152 11.06 11.74 27.18
C ILE A 152 11.72 13.12 27.34
N LYS A 153 12.73 13.21 28.20
CA LYS A 153 13.53 14.44 28.39
C LYS A 153 14.24 14.94 27.11
N SER A 154 14.56 14.04 26.18
CA SER A 154 15.24 14.35 24.92
C SER A 154 15.04 13.23 23.91
N LEU A 155 14.17 13.45 22.92
CA LEU A 155 13.90 12.48 21.85
C LEU A 155 15.16 12.22 21.00
N SER A 156 15.98 13.24 20.76
CA SER A 156 17.25 13.10 20.03
C SER A 156 18.23 12.17 20.74
N ARG A 157 18.43 12.31 22.05
CA ARG A 157 19.26 11.35 22.82
C ARG A 157 18.66 9.95 22.80
N LEU A 158 17.36 9.81 22.98
CA LEU A 158 16.69 8.51 23.06
C LEU A 158 16.78 7.71 21.75
N VAL A 159 16.62 8.35 20.59
CA VAL A 159 16.65 7.68 19.27
C VAL A 159 18.05 7.68 18.64
N SER A 160 19.02 8.47 19.15
CA SER A 160 20.40 8.59 18.59
C SER A 160 21.06 7.25 18.23
N LYS A 161 21.09 6.29 19.17
CA LYS A 161 21.67 4.94 18.99
C LYS A 161 21.02 4.12 17.87
N GLN A 162 19.82 4.49 17.42
CA GLN A 162 19.08 3.81 16.35
C GLN A 162 19.37 4.41 14.96
N LEU A 163 20.03 5.58 14.90
CA LEU A 163 20.19 6.40 13.71
C LEU A 163 21.67 6.67 13.36
N SER A 164 22.58 6.66 14.34
CA SER A 164 23.98 7.06 14.16
C SER A 164 24.93 6.37 15.14
N LYS A 165 26.14 6.04 14.69
CA LYS A 165 27.29 5.72 15.56
C LYS A 165 28.11 6.97 15.96
N HIS A 166 27.90 8.10 15.28
CA HIS A 166 28.62 9.35 15.48
C HIS A 166 27.91 10.26 16.50
N GLN A 167 28.69 11.02 17.27
CA GLN A 167 28.22 11.78 18.45
C GLN A 167 27.67 13.19 18.15
N HIS A 168 27.53 13.58 16.87
CA HIS A 168 27.08 14.92 16.50
C HIS A 168 25.58 15.18 16.79
N LYS A 169 25.21 16.44 16.97
CA LYS A 169 23.82 16.89 17.22
C LYS A 169 22.94 16.61 16.00
N THR A 170 22.11 15.56 16.06
CA THR A 170 21.13 15.24 15.00
C THR A 170 19.77 15.91 15.23
N TYR A 171 19.18 16.46 14.17
CA TYR A 171 17.86 17.07 14.16
C TYR A 171 16.79 16.04 13.75
N ILE A 172 15.87 15.67 14.64
CA ILE A 172 14.90 14.58 14.38
C ILE A 172 13.49 15.13 14.16
N CYS A 173 12.83 14.71 13.07
CA CYS A 173 11.41 15.00 12.86
C CYS A 173 10.53 14.19 13.83
N LYS A 174 9.79 14.88 14.70
CA LYS A 174 8.87 14.26 15.67
C LYS A 174 7.81 13.36 15.02
N ARG A 175 7.35 13.67 13.80
CA ARG A 175 6.30 12.91 13.07
C ARG A 175 6.78 11.59 12.45
N CYS A 176 8.04 11.50 12.01
CA CYS A 176 8.52 10.38 11.20
C CYS A 176 9.84 9.74 11.67
N LEU A 177 10.45 10.30 12.72
CA LEU A 177 11.73 9.90 13.32
C LEU A 177 12.94 9.84 12.37
N SER A 178 12.85 10.50 11.20
CA SER A 178 14.02 10.73 10.35
C SER A 178 14.93 11.78 10.98
N ALA A 179 16.24 11.55 10.91
CA ALA A 179 17.26 12.51 11.34
C ALA A 179 17.82 13.29 10.15
N PHE A 180 18.14 14.55 10.41
CA PHE A 180 18.73 15.51 9.48
C PHE A 180 19.98 16.12 10.10
N GLN A 181 20.94 16.50 9.24
CA GLN A 181 22.20 17.12 9.64
C GLN A 181 22.02 18.58 10.09
N THR A 182 20.99 19.28 9.57
CA THR A 182 20.74 20.69 9.84
C THR A 182 19.28 20.96 10.15
N GLU A 183 19.04 22.03 10.91
CA GLU A 183 17.71 22.54 11.27
C GLU A 183 16.91 22.95 10.03
N TYR A 184 17.56 23.54 9.03
CA TYR A 184 16.98 23.93 7.74
C TYR A 184 16.42 22.72 6.96
N LYS A 185 17.16 21.60 6.88
CA LYS A 185 16.66 20.36 6.27
C LYS A 185 15.42 19.83 7.01
N LEU A 186 15.42 19.90 8.35
CA LEU A 186 14.26 19.51 9.16
C LEU A 186 13.04 20.42 8.91
N LEU A 187 13.23 21.73 8.71
CA LEU A 187 12.14 22.66 8.39
C LEU A 187 11.51 22.34 7.01
N GLN A 188 12.33 22.24 5.95
CA GLN A 188 11.85 21.80 4.62
C GLN A 188 11.13 20.45 4.68
N HIS A 189 11.65 19.51 5.47
CA HIS A 189 11.00 18.22 5.69
C HIS A 189 9.63 18.36 6.38
N ASN A 190 9.52 19.22 7.39
CA ASN A 190 8.31 19.38 8.20
C ASN A 190 7.13 19.92 7.40
N GLU A 191 7.33 20.86 6.47
CA GLU A 191 6.30 21.33 5.52
C GLU A 191 5.63 20.15 4.83
N MET A 192 6.44 19.26 4.28
CA MET A 192 5.98 18.08 3.55
C MET A 192 5.52 16.93 4.45
N CYS A 193 5.88 16.93 5.74
CA CYS A 193 5.53 15.89 6.69
C CYS A 193 4.24 16.22 7.48
N GLY A 194 3.82 17.49 7.53
CA GLY A 194 2.56 17.92 8.16
C GLY A 194 1.35 17.13 7.66
N ASP A 195 1.17 17.06 6.35
CA ASP A 195 0.06 16.36 5.69
C ASP A 195 0.08 14.83 5.80
N LYS A 196 1.16 14.25 6.35
CA LYS A 196 1.44 12.81 6.29
C LYS A 196 1.17 12.17 7.65
N SER A 197 0.53 11.00 7.66
CA SER A 197 0.27 10.26 8.88
C SER A 197 1.56 9.96 9.64
N PRO A 198 1.63 10.20 10.97
CA PRO A 198 2.84 9.97 11.75
C PRO A 198 3.19 8.47 11.74
N ALA A 199 4.40 8.17 11.29
CA ALA A 199 4.88 6.83 11.01
C ALA A 199 6.40 6.86 10.84
N ARG A 200 7.12 5.94 11.47
CA ARG A 200 8.57 5.82 11.30
C ARG A 200 8.92 5.49 9.85
N VAL A 201 9.89 6.21 9.30
CA VAL A 201 10.54 5.87 8.03
C VAL A 201 11.51 4.70 8.25
N VAL A 202 11.41 3.68 7.40
CA VAL A 202 12.34 2.54 7.39
C VAL A 202 12.90 2.39 5.97
N MET A 203 14.16 2.75 5.81
CA MET A 203 14.92 2.60 4.57
C MET A 203 15.58 1.21 4.47
N PRO A 204 15.95 0.75 3.27
CA PRO A 204 16.92 -0.34 3.10
C PRO A 204 18.27 -0.03 3.77
N SER A 205 18.95 -1.06 4.27
CA SER A 205 20.37 -1.01 4.64
C SER A 205 21.25 -1.37 3.43
N GLU A 206 22.54 -1.04 3.45
CA GLU A 206 23.50 -1.46 2.41
C GLU A 206 23.48 -2.99 2.17
N THR A 207 23.34 -3.78 3.24
CA THR A 207 23.20 -5.25 3.18
C THR A 207 21.90 -5.75 2.53
N CYS A 208 20.91 -4.88 2.34
CA CYS A 208 19.56 -5.21 1.86
C CYS A 208 19.08 -4.33 0.69
N LYS A 209 19.94 -3.48 0.11
CA LYS A 209 19.55 -2.50 -0.92
C LYS A 209 19.13 -3.14 -2.25
N PHE A 210 19.60 -4.33 -2.56
CA PHE A 210 19.23 -5.04 -3.79
C PHE A 210 17.86 -5.74 -3.70
N LEU A 211 16.90 -5.20 -4.44
CA LEU A 211 15.59 -5.80 -4.70
C LEU A 211 15.68 -6.80 -5.85
N LYS A 212 15.56 -8.09 -5.52
CA LYS A 212 15.48 -9.22 -6.46
C LYS A 212 14.27 -10.08 -6.16
N PHE A 213 13.89 -10.98 -7.07
CA PHE A 213 12.84 -11.96 -6.81
C PHE A 213 13.20 -12.84 -5.59
N LYS A 214 12.24 -13.06 -4.70
CA LYS A 214 12.40 -13.79 -3.43
C LYS A 214 11.28 -14.78 -3.13
N ILE A 215 10.12 -14.67 -3.78
CA ILE A 215 8.88 -15.36 -3.38
C ILE A 215 8.62 -16.54 -4.32
N PHE A 216 9.62 -17.42 -4.45
CA PHE A 216 9.61 -18.56 -5.37
C PHE A 216 8.43 -19.52 -5.12
N GLN A 217 7.89 -19.59 -3.89
CA GLN A 217 6.69 -20.36 -3.54
C GLN A 217 5.51 -20.09 -4.49
N HIS A 218 5.39 -18.88 -5.06
CA HIS A 218 4.31 -18.52 -5.99
C HIS A 218 4.43 -19.20 -7.37
N SER A 219 5.53 -19.92 -7.63
CA SER A 219 5.69 -20.79 -8.80
C SER A 219 5.01 -22.14 -8.61
N LEU A 220 4.70 -22.53 -7.36
CA LEU A 220 3.93 -23.72 -7.08
C LEU A 220 2.45 -23.47 -7.39
N LYS A 221 1.86 -24.38 -8.17
CA LYS A 221 0.42 -24.38 -8.42
C LYS A 221 -0.32 -24.74 -7.12
N ILE A 222 -1.38 -24.02 -6.78
CA ILE A 222 -2.20 -24.33 -5.59
C ILE A 222 -3.01 -25.63 -5.80
N PRO A 223 -3.00 -26.60 -4.85
CA PRO A 223 -3.67 -27.91 -5.03
C PRO A 223 -5.18 -27.87 -5.23
N PHE A 224 -5.89 -27.00 -4.50
CA PHE A 224 -7.35 -26.82 -4.57
C PHE A 224 -7.70 -25.37 -4.90
N VAL A 225 -8.57 -25.17 -5.89
CA VAL A 225 -9.04 -23.84 -6.33
C VAL A 225 -10.55 -23.86 -6.57
N VAL A 226 -11.29 -22.96 -5.93
CA VAL A 226 -12.74 -22.85 -6.10
C VAL A 226 -13.08 -21.85 -7.19
N TYR A 227 -13.94 -22.24 -8.11
CA TYR A 227 -14.57 -21.36 -9.09
C TYR A 227 -16.06 -21.29 -8.76
N ALA A 228 -16.60 -20.10 -8.59
CA ALA A 228 -17.97 -19.87 -8.14
C ALA A 228 -18.68 -18.83 -9.01
N ASP A 229 -19.99 -18.95 -9.15
CA ASP A 229 -20.85 -17.92 -9.72
C ASP A 229 -22.23 -17.87 -9.04
N PHE A 230 -22.91 -16.72 -9.12
CA PHE A 230 -24.17 -16.43 -8.45
C PHE A 230 -25.25 -16.00 -9.44
N GLU A 231 -26.40 -16.67 -9.41
CA GLU A 231 -27.59 -16.26 -10.14
C GLU A 231 -28.41 -15.27 -9.32
N CYS A 232 -28.75 -14.12 -9.93
CA CYS A 232 -29.42 -13.00 -9.25
C CYS A 232 -30.70 -12.57 -9.95
N VAL A 233 -31.78 -12.41 -9.21
CA VAL A 233 -32.98 -11.70 -9.68
C VAL A 233 -32.73 -10.19 -9.61
N THR A 234 -32.99 -9.49 -10.70
CA THR A 234 -33.00 -8.03 -10.77
C THR A 234 -34.37 -7.49 -10.37
N MET A 235 -34.54 -7.08 -9.12
CA MET A 235 -35.75 -6.41 -8.67
C MET A 235 -35.65 -4.91 -8.98
N LYS A 236 -36.63 -4.33 -9.67
CA LYS A 236 -36.72 -2.86 -9.80
C LYS A 236 -36.95 -2.25 -8.42
N THR A 237 -36.37 -1.07 -8.18
CA THR A 237 -36.55 -0.32 -6.93
C THR A 237 -37.12 1.05 -7.21
N ASP A 238 -38.38 1.25 -6.83
CA ASP A 238 -39.02 2.56 -6.91
C ASP A 238 -38.31 3.57 -6.02
N THR A 239 -38.15 4.78 -6.53
CA THR A 239 -37.46 5.88 -5.86
C THR A 239 -38.30 7.15 -6.00
N CYS A 240 -38.33 7.95 -4.92
CA CYS A 240 -39.06 9.21 -4.90
C CYS A 240 -38.53 10.21 -5.95
N CYS A 241 -39.39 11.16 -6.36
CA CYS A 241 -38.99 12.19 -7.32
C CYS A 241 -37.80 12.99 -6.79
N PRO A 242 -36.72 13.15 -7.58
CA PRO A 242 -35.50 13.77 -7.11
C PRO A 242 -35.60 15.30 -7.04
N ASP A 243 -35.00 15.88 -6.00
CA ASP A 243 -34.79 17.33 -5.87
C ASP A 243 -33.87 17.84 -7.01
N PRO A 244 -34.30 18.86 -7.80
CA PRO A 244 -33.48 19.42 -8.87
C PRO A 244 -32.22 20.15 -8.39
N ASN A 245 -32.12 20.54 -7.12
CA ASN A 245 -31.01 21.32 -6.58
C ASN A 245 -29.78 20.48 -6.18
N PHE A 246 -29.91 19.15 -6.08
CA PHE A 246 -28.85 18.28 -5.56
C PHE A 246 -28.49 17.11 -6.49
N SER A 247 -27.23 16.64 -6.41
CA SER A 247 -26.77 15.47 -7.18
C SER A 247 -27.06 14.16 -6.45
N PHE A 248 -28.27 13.63 -6.65
CA PHE A 248 -28.71 12.33 -6.15
C PHE A 248 -28.16 11.14 -6.97
N THR A 249 -28.31 9.91 -6.46
CA THR A 249 -28.07 8.66 -7.20
C THR A 249 -29.22 7.70 -6.94
N ASN A 250 -30.12 7.54 -7.91
CA ASN A 250 -31.21 6.56 -7.79
C ASN A 250 -30.66 5.15 -8.03
N MET A 251 -30.90 4.27 -7.07
CA MET A 251 -30.86 2.83 -7.27
C MET A 251 -32.10 2.45 -8.09
N TYR A 252 -31.90 1.89 -9.28
CA TYR A 252 -32.99 1.53 -10.20
C TYR A 252 -33.31 0.03 -10.16
N GLU A 253 -32.29 -0.79 -9.90
CA GLU A 253 -32.38 -2.24 -9.74
C GLU A 253 -31.54 -2.70 -8.52
N LYS A 254 -32.11 -3.62 -7.75
CA LYS A 254 -31.46 -4.37 -6.67
C LYS A 254 -31.28 -5.81 -7.13
N HIS A 255 -30.03 -6.24 -7.23
CA HIS A 255 -29.69 -7.63 -7.51
C HIS A 255 -29.84 -8.45 -6.22
N VAL A 256 -30.70 -9.47 -6.23
CA VAL A 256 -30.90 -10.41 -5.12
C VAL A 256 -30.43 -11.80 -5.56
N PRO A 257 -29.35 -12.36 -4.98
CA PRO A 257 -28.89 -13.70 -5.30
C PRO A 257 -29.92 -14.76 -4.86
N ILE A 258 -30.35 -15.60 -5.80
CA ILE A 258 -31.33 -16.68 -5.62
C ILE A 258 -30.74 -18.09 -5.81
N GLY A 259 -29.47 -18.17 -6.19
CA GLY A 259 -28.77 -19.44 -6.38
C GLY A 259 -27.29 -19.25 -6.64
N PHE A 260 -26.55 -20.34 -6.54
CA PHE A 260 -25.12 -20.38 -6.85
C PHE A 260 -24.74 -21.73 -7.43
N CYS A 261 -23.58 -21.74 -8.10
CA CYS A 261 -22.83 -22.94 -8.40
C CYS A 261 -21.37 -22.69 -8.01
N TYR A 262 -20.72 -23.66 -7.36
CA TYR A 262 -19.26 -23.66 -7.27
C TYR A 262 -18.66 -25.03 -7.55
N PHE A 263 -17.46 -25.01 -8.14
CA PHE A 263 -16.69 -26.21 -8.47
C PHE A 263 -15.29 -26.11 -7.88
N ILE A 264 -14.85 -27.17 -7.20
CA ILE A 264 -13.52 -27.27 -6.58
C ILE A 264 -12.60 -28.00 -7.55
N SER A 265 -11.75 -27.24 -8.26
CA SER A 265 -10.72 -27.80 -9.11
C SER A 265 -9.56 -28.32 -8.28
N TYR A 266 -9.30 -29.62 -8.35
CA TYR A 266 -8.19 -30.30 -7.69
C TYR A 266 -7.11 -30.72 -8.70
N GLN A 267 -5.84 -30.73 -8.28
CA GLN A 267 -4.72 -31.15 -9.13
C GLN A 267 -4.67 -32.65 -9.44
N GLY A 268 -5.24 -33.50 -8.59
CA GLY A 268 -5.25 -34.95 -8.79
C GLY A 268 -6.34 -35.46 -9.75
N GLY A 269 -7.23 -34.58 -10.23
CA GLY A 269 -8.35 -34.94 -11.11
C GLY A 269 -9.66 -34.35 -10.60
N HIS A 270 -10.72 -35.18 -10.62
CA HIS A 270 -11.97 -34.89 -9.90
C HIS A 270 -11.74 -34.94 -8.37
N TYR A 271 -12.63 -34.32 -7.60
CA TYR A 271 -12.60 -34.31 -6.14
C TYR A 271 -14.02 -34.35 -5.55
N LYS A 272 -14.88 -33.42 -5.99
CA LYS A 272 -16.32 -33.37 -5.74
C LYS A 272 -17.02 -32.82 -6.98
N ASP A 273 -18.29 -33.20 -7.17
CA ASP A 273 -19.15 -32.62 -8.20
C ASP A 273 -19.52 -31.15 -7.89
N PRO A 274 -19.93 -30.35 -8.90
CA PRO A 274 -20.29 -28.95 -8.69
C PRO A 274 -21.42 -28.78 -7.66
N VAL A 275 -21.16 -27.98 -6.63
CA VAL A 275 -22.11 -27.69 -5.56
C VAL A 275 -23.08 -26.61 -6.04
N VAL A 276 -24.26 -27.05 -6.47
CA VAL A 276 -25.37 -26.18 -6.87
C VAL A 276 -26.30 -25.91 -5.69
N TYR A 277 -26.94 -24.74 -5.69
CA TYR A 277 -28.03 -24.40 -4.78
C TYR A 277 -28.98 -23.37 -5.41
N ARG A 278 -30.26 -23.41 -5.03
CA ARG A 278 -31.29 -22.42 -5.36
C ARG A 278 -32.17 -22.20 -4.13
N GLY A 279 -32.39 -20.95 -3.74
CA GLY A 279 -33.10 -20.53 -2.53
C GLY A 279 -32.85 -19.06 -2.20
N THR A 280 -33.72 -18.44 -1.41
CA THR A 280 -33.65 -17.00 -1.07
C THR A 280 -32.51 -16.65 -0.12
N ASP A 281 -31.97 -17.65 0.58
CA ASP A 281 -30.82 -17.58 1.48
C ASP A 281 -29.52 -18.09 0.83
N ALA A 282 -29.46 -18.13 -0.51
CA ALA A 282 -28.29 -18.59 -1.28
C ALA A 282 -26.92 -18.05 -0.79
N PRO A 283 -26.74 -16.78 -0.38
CA PRO A 283 -25.46 -16.31 0.18
C PRO A 283 -25.05 -17.00 1.49
N LYS A 284 -26.02 -17.35 2.35
CA LYS A 284 -25.78 -18.05 3.61
C LYS A 284 -25.38 -19.49 3.34
N CYS A 285 -26.18 -20.22 2.55
CA CYS A 285 -25.85 -21.60 2.15
C CYS A 285 -24.54 -21.71 1.36
N PHE A 286 -24.13 -20.65 0.64
CA PHE A 286 -22.84 -20.61 -0.04
C PHE A 286 -21.69 -20.66 0.97
N ILE A 287 -21.70 -19.78 1.96
CA ILE A 287 -20.66 -19.72 3.00
C ILE A 287 -20.66 -21.01 3.83
N GLU A 288 -21.81 -21.50 4.27
CA GLU A 288 -21.92 -22.71 5.11
C GLU A 288 -21.45 -23.99 4.42
N LYS A 289 -21.63 -24.12 3.10
CA LYS A 289 -21.09 -25.26 2.34
C LYS A 289 -19.59 -25.08 2.06
N LEU A 290 -19.18 -23.88 1.65
CA LEU A 290 -17.78 -23.56 1.35
C LEU A 290 -16.87 -23.66 2.58
N GLU A 291 -17.37 -23.32 3.78
CA GLU A 291 -16.64 -23.48 5.04
C GLU A 291 -16.39 -24.96 5.38
N LYS A 292 -17.38 -25.83 5.15
CA LYS A 292 -17.22 -27.29 5.33
C LYS A 292 -16.18 -27.85 4.37
N ASP A 293 -16.25 -27.51 3.09
CA ASP A 293 -15.23 -27.88 2.09
C ASP A 293 -13.84 -27.34 2.45
N ALA A 294 -13.74 -26.11 2.97
CA ALA A 294 -12.48 -25.52 3.41
C ALA A 294 -11.87 -26.25 4.62
N ILE A 295 -12.70 -26.68 5.58
CA ILE A 295 -12.28 -27.48 6.73
C ILE A 295 -11.80 -28.87 6.28
N GLU A 296 -12.50 -29.54 5.36
CA GLU A 296 -12.04 -30.81 4.78
C GLU A 296 -10.69 -30.66 4.07
N ILE A 297 -10.54 -29.62 3.25
CA ILE A 297 -9.28 -29.32 2.54
C ILE A 297 -8.15 -28.98 3.53
N GLU A 298 -8.44 -28.33 4.66
CA GLU A 298 -7.44 -28.10 5.72
C GLU A 298 -6.98 -29.42 6.36
N HIS A 299 -7.88 -30.39 6.58
CA HIS A 299 -7.51 -31.72 7.07
C HIS A 299 -6.64 -32.49 6.07
N ILE A 300 -6.89 -32.32 4.77
CA ILE A 300 -6.01 -32.87 3.71
C ILE A 300 -4.62 -32.21 3.77
N TYR A 301 -4.53 -30.89 3.91
CA TYR A 301 -3.23 -30.19 4.04
C TYR A 301 -2.48 -30.49 5.35
N LYS A 302 -3.18 -30.87 6.42
CA LYS A 302 -2.58 -31.29 7.70
C LYS A 302 -1.97 -32.70 7.65
N ASN A 303 -2.39 -33.54 6.70
CA ASN A 303 -1.94 -34.92 6.56
C ASN A 303 -1.16 -35.12 5.24
N PRO A 304 0.09 -34.62 5.16
CA PRO A 304 0.89 -34.70 3.94
C PRO A 304 1.21 -36.16 3.57
N LYS A 305 0.88 -36.55 2.35
CA LYS A 305 1.18 -37.89 1.82
C LYS A 305 2.64 -37.98 1.37
N PRO A 306 3.30 -39.14 1.53
CA PRO A 306 4.69 -39.33 1.11
C PRO A 306 4.83 -39.32 -0.42
N LEU A 307 6.05 -39.09 -0.89
CA LEU A 307 6.44 -39.24 -2.29
C LEU A 307 6.23 -40.69 -2.77
N LEU A 308 5.51 -40.86 -3.88
CA LEU A 308 5.45 -42.14 -4.60
C LEU A 308 6.84 -42.55 -5.13
N PRO A 309 7.10 -43.86 -5.37
CA PRO A 309 8.34 -44.31 -6.01
C PRO A 309 8.60 -43.55 -7.33
N LEU A 310 9.80 -42.98 -7.45
CA LEU A 310 10.26 -42.28 -8.65
C LEU A 310 10.27 -43.21 -9.86
N THR A 311 9.77 -42.75 -11.01
CA THR A 311 10.04 -43.42 -12.29
C THR A 311 11.52 -43.34 -12.62
N GLU A 312 12.02 -44.23 -13.50
CA GLU A 312 13.43 -44.23 -13.89
C GLU A 312 13.87 -42.90 -14.49
N SER A 313 13.00 -42.24 -15.26
CA SER A 313 13.26 -40.91 -15.85
C SER A 313 13.40 -39.81 -14.79
N GLU A 314 12.56 -39.81 -13.76
CA GLU A 314 12.62 -38.85 -12.65
C GLU A 314 13.83 -39.12 -11.75
N LYS A 315 14.20 -40.40 -11.58
CA LYS A 315 15.42 -40.82 -10.86
C LYS A 315 16.67 -40.35 -11.60
N GLN A 316 16.78 -40.61 -12.91
CA GLN A 316 17.87 -40.10 -13.75
C GLN A 316 17.94 -38.56 -13.72
N LEU A 317 16.80 -37.86 -13.76
CA LEU A 317 16.74 -36.40 -13.65
C LEU A 317 17.24 -35.93 -12.27
N TYR A 318 16.81 -36.58 -11.18
CA TYR A 318 17.26 -36.27 -9.83
C TYR A 318 18.76 -36.50 -9.64
N ASP A 319 19.27 -37.65 -10.10
CA ASP A 319 20.67 -38.06 -9.89
C ASP A 319 21.63 -37.17 -10.69
N ASN A 320 21.34 -36.91 -11.97
CA ASN A 320 22.16 -36.05 -12.84
C ASN A 320 22.09 -34.54 -12.52
N ALA A 321 21.12 -34.10 -11.72
CA ALA A 321 20.96 -32.68 -11.40
C ALA A 321 22.11 -32.13 -10.55
N LYS A 322 22.87 -31.21 -11.16
CA LYS A 322 23.95 -30.41 -10.53
C LYS A 322 23.45 -29.11 -9.88
N TYR A 323 22.26 -28.64 -10.28
CA TYR A 323 21.64 -27.40 -9.84
C TYR A 323 20.24 -27.65 -9.28
N CYS A 324 19.83 -26.87 -8.29
CA CYS A 324 18.45 -26.86 -7.81
C CYS A 324 17.51 -26.29 -8.87
N TYR A 325 16.46 -27.03 -9.23
CA TYR A 325 15.49 -26.63 -10.26
C TYR A 325 14.72 -25.33 -9.94
N PHE A 326 14.78 -24.89 -8.67
CA PHE A 326 13.96 -23.83 -8.10
C PHE A 326 14.73 -22.51 -7.87
N CYS A 327 16.03 -22.58 -7.57
CA CYS A 327 16.88 -21.41 -7.30
C CYS A 327 18.15 -21.32 -8.16
N ASP A 328 18.34 -22.26 -9.10
CA ASP A 328 19.50 -22.43 -9.98
C ASP A 328 20.87 -22.60 -9.28
N GLN A 329 20.93 -22.65 -7.95
CA GLN A 329 22.19 -22.81 -7.22
C GLN A 329 22.73 -24.24 -7.33
N THR A 330 24.07 -24.37 -7.43
CA THR A 330 24.78 -25.64 -7.33
C THR A 330 24.50 -26.33 -5.99
N PHE A 331 24.28 -27.65 -6.01
CA PHE A 331 24.30 -28.44 -4.78
C PHE A 331 25.72 -28.50 -4.20
N ARG A 332 25.83 -28.41 -2.87
CA ARG A 332 27.07 -28.44 -2.08
C ARG A 332 26.74 -29.01 -0.69
N GLU A 333 27.73 -29.23 0.17
CA GLU A 333 27.52 -29.68 1.56
C GLU A 333 26.55 -28.77 2.32
N ASN A 334 26.79 -27.45 2.28
CA ASN A 334 25.89 -26.44 2.87
C ASN A 334 24.58 -26.21 2.06
N ASN A 335 24.36 -26.95 0.97
CA ASN A 335 23.21 -26.79 0.06
C ASN A 335 22.72 -28.16 -0.45
N ILE A 336 22.27 -28.99 0.50
CA ILE A 336 21.94 -30.41 0.31
C ILE A 336 20.82 -30.59 -0.73
N LYS A 337 21.02 -31.54 -1.66
CA LYS A 337 20.03 -31.99 -2.66
C LYS A 337 18.95 -32.84 -2.00
N VAL A 338 17.68 -32.46 -2.18
CA VAL A 338 16.49 -33.14 -1.63
C VAL A 338 15.40 -33.33 -2.70
N ARG A 339 14.47 -34.26 -2.48
CA ARG A 339 13.38 -34.59 -3.41
C ARG A 339 12.13 -33.78 -3.07
N ASP A 340 11.89 -32.69 -3.78
CA ASP A 340 10.64 -31.95 -3.65
C ASP A 340 9.50 -32.70 -4.35
N HIS A 341 8.34 -32.72 -3.71
CA HIS A 341 7.16 -33.44 -4.16
C HIS A 341 5.88 -32.78 -3.64
N ASN A 342 4.81 -32.95 -4.39
CA ASN A 342 3.50 -32.44 -4.04
C ASN A 342 2.85 -33.36 -2.99
N HIS A 343 2.83 -32.94 -1.72
CA HIS A 343 2.26 -33.70 -0.59
C HIS A 343 0.77 -34.07 -0.71
N VAL A 344 0.04 -33.60 -1.71
CA VAL A 344 -1.37 -33.96 -1.94
C VAL A 344 -1.52 -34.99 -3.08
N THR A 345 -0.78 -34.79 -4.19
CA THR A 345 -0.81 -35.70 -5.35
C THR A 345 0.28 -36.79 -5.32
N GLN A 346 1.21 -36.72 -4.35
CA GLN A 346 2.37 -37.61 -4.15
C GLN A 346 3.41 -37.61 -5.30
N LYS A 347 3.25 -36.74 -6.30
CA LYS A 347 4.14 -36.66 -7.47
C LYS A 347 5.42 -35.89 -7.16
N PHE A 348 6.52 -36.32 -7.75
CA PHE A 348 7.80 -35.61 -7.74
C PHE A 348 7.68 -34.28 -8.51
N ASN A 349 8.24 -33.21 -7.96
CA ASN A 349 8.32 -31.91 -8.61
C ASN A 349 9.72 -31.66 -9.21
N GLY A 350 10.77 -32.06 -8.48
CA GLY A 350 12.15 -31.92 -8.95
C GLY A 350 13.24 -31.98 -7.87
N PRO A 351 14.53 -31.97 -8.30
CA PRO A 351 15.70 -31.94 -7.42
C PRO A 351 15.85 -30.55 -6.79
N CYS A 352 15.49 -30.43 -5.52
CA CYS A 352 15.41 -29.16 -4.80
C CYS A 352 16.53 -29.00 -3.77
N CYS A 353 16.74 -27.79 -3.27
CA CYS A 353 17.68 -27.51 -2.18
C CYS A 353 16.95 -27.54 -0.83
N ASN A 354 17.57 -27.99 0.26
CA ASN A 354 16.84 -28.16 1.53
C ASN A 354 16.18 -26.85 2.05
N SER A 355 16.87 -25.72 1.99
CA SER A 355 16.30 -24.41 2.36
C SER A 355 15.19 -23.94 1.40
N CYS A 356 15.27 -24.33 0.12
CA CYS A 356 14.22 -24.11 -0.88
C CYS A 356 12.97 -24.92 -0.51
N ASN A 357 13.15 -26.20 -0.19
CA ASN A 357 12.12 -27.15 0.21
C ASN A 357 11.38 -26.68 1.47
N LEU A 358 12.11 -26.22 2.50
CA LEU A 358 11.53 -25.67 3.73
C LEU A 358 10.81 -24.31 3.54
N ALA A 359 11.11 -23.57 2.46
CA ALA A 359 10.40 -22.36 2.07
C ALA A 359 9.10 -22.65 1.27
N MET A 360 9.01 -23.83 0.63
CA MET A 360 7.84 -24.28 -0.13
C MET A 360 6.74 -24.84 0.78
N LYS A 361 6.10 -23.96 1.54
CA LYS A 361 5.03 -24.33 2.48
C LYS A 361 3.67 -24.44 1.79
N THR A 362 2.85 -25.37 2.25
CA THR A 362 1.45 -25.50 1.81
C THR A 362 0.65 -24.21 2.07
N PRO A 363 -0.28 -23.83 1.18
CA PRO A 363 -1.04 -22.60 1.31
C PRO A 363 -1.99 -22.67 2.50
N LYS A 364 -1.98 -21.63 3.35
CA LYS A 364 -2.90 -21.47 4.49
C LYS A 364 -4.22 -20.79 4.11
N PHE A 365 -4.66 -20.94 2.86
CA PHE A 365 -5.88 -20.33 2.33
C PHE A 365 -6.41 -21.14 1.15
N LEU A 366 -7.72 -21.04 0.93
CA LEU A 366 -8.41 -21.60 -0.24
C LEU A 366 -8.74 -20.44 -1.20
N PRO A 367 -8.14 -20.36 -2.40
CA PRO A 367 -8.49 -19.34 -3.38
C PRO A 367 -9.88 -19.59 -3.97
N VAL A 368 -10.71 -18.54 -3.99
CA VAL A 368 -12.07 -18.55 -4.55
C VAL A 368 -12.14 -17.48 -5.63
N PHE A 369 -12.51 -17.87 -6.85
CA PHE A 369 -12.66 -16.98 -8.00
C PHE A 369 -14.12 -16.87 -8.41
N PHE A 370 -14.59 -15.63 -8.54
CA PHE A 370 -15.86 -15.31 -9.17
C PHE A 370 -15.64 -14.91 -10.64
N HIS A 371 -16.43 -15.50 -11.53
CA HIS A 371 -16.36 -15.38 -12.99
C HIS A 371 -15.05 -15.86 -13.65
N ASN A 372 -15.04 -15.88 -15.00
CA ASN A 372 -14.07 -16.58 -15.85
C ASN A 372 -12.64 -15.99 -15.89
N LEU A 373 -11.88 -16.14 -14.80
CA LEU A 373 -10.43 -15.94 -14.80
C LEU A 373 -9.68 -17.19 -15.31
N SER A 374 -9.06 -17.07 -16.48
CA SER A 374 -8.28 -18.14 -17.12
C SER A 374 -6.88 -18.32 -16.51
N GLY A 375 -6.82 -18.67 -15.21
CA GLY A 375 -5.58 -18.80 -14.43
C GLY A 375 -4.49 -19.68 -15.07
N LYS A 376 -4.89 -20.68 -15.88
CA LYS A 376 -3.97 -21.51 -16.70
C LYS A 376 -2.98 -20.68 -17.53
N ILE A 377 -3.38 -19.51 -18.05
CA ILE A 377 -2.50 -18.66 -18.86
C ILE A 377 -1.29 -18.18 -18.05
N CYS A 378 -1.47 -17.81 -16.78
CA CYS A 378 -0.43 -17.19 -15.97
C CYS A 378 0.73 -18.15 -15.69
N ILE A 379 0.42 -19.38 -15.26
CA ILE A 379 1.44 -20.37 -14.89
C ILE A 379 2.24 -20.86 -16.10
N HIS A 380 1.60 -21.08 -17.26
CA HIS A 380 2.31 -21.47 -18.48
C HIS A 380 3.15 -20.33 -19.08
N THR A 381 2.75 -19.06 -18.89
CA THR A 381 3.43 -17.89 -19.48
C THR A 381 4.55 -17.33 -18.61
N TYR A 382 4.37 -17.30 -17.30
CA TYR A 382 5.29 -16.61 -16.36
C TYR A 382 5.87 -17.51 -15.27
N LYS A 383 5.56 -18.82 -15.29
CA LYS A 383 5.94 -19.77 -14.22
C LYS A 383 5.46 -19.36 -12.82
N LEU A 384 4.36 -18.62 -12.74
CA LEU A 384 3.75 -18.13 -11.50
C LEU A 384 2.25 -18.43 -11.52
N ASP A 385 1.73 -19.04 -10.45
CA ASP A 385 0.30 -19.28 -10.31
C ASP A 385 -0.41 -17.98 -9.85
N LEU A 386 -1.46 -17.61 -10.59
CA LEU A 386 -2.32 -16.46 -10.30
C LEU A 386 -2.94 -16.55 -8.89
N CYS A 387 -3.17 -17.76 -8.38
CA CYS A 387 -3.86 -17.99 -7.11
C CYS A 387 -3.15 -17.41 -5.87
N TRP A 388 -1.87 -17.05 -5.97
CA TRP A 388 -1.13 -16.36 -4.91
C TRP A 388 -1.27 -14.82 -4.92
N TYR A 389 -1.89 -14.23 -5.94
CA TYR A 389 -1.84 -12.79 -6.19
C TYR A 389 -3.21 -12.11 -6.11
N PHE A 390 -3.42 -11.32 -5.05
CA PHE A 390 -4.61 -10.46 -4.91
C PHE A 390 -4.78 -9.41 -6.02
N THR A 391 -3.73 -9.09 -6.79
CA THR A 391 -3.79 -8.05 -7.84
C THR A 391 -2.84 -8.37 -9.01
N THR A 392 -3.29 -8.13 -10.25
CA THR A 392 -2.46 -8.30 -11.46
C THR A 392 -1.18 -7.45 -11.45
N PRO A 393 -1.16 -6.21 -10.92
CA PRO A 393 0.09 -5.46 -10.75
C PRO A 393 1.11 -6.11 -9.80
N ALA A 394 0.70 -6.94 -8.83
CA ALA A 394 1.66 -7.72 -8.03
C ALA A 394 2.26 -8.87 -8.86
N LEU A 395 1.42 -9.63 -9.59
CA LEU A 395 1.87 -10.68 -10.51
C LEU A 395 2.82 -10.13 -11.60
N SER A 396 2.49 -8.98 -12.20
CA SER A 396 3.34 -8.27 -13.18
C SER A 396 4.74 -7.99 -12.63
N TRP A 397 4.82 -7.44 -11.40
CA TRP A 397 6.09 -7.08 -10.78
C TRP A 397 6.97 -8.32 -10.50
N ASP A 398 6.38 -9.36 -9.93
CA ASP A 398 7.12 -10.58 -9.57
C ASP A 398 7.47 -11.42 -10.81
N ALA A 399 6.59 -11.47 -11.82
CA ALA A 399 6.88 -12.08 -13.13
C ALA A 399 8.01 -11.35 -13.88
N MET A 400 8.08 -10.02 -13.76
CA MET A 400 9.18 -9.23 -14.32
C MET A 400 10.50 -9.57 -13.62
N LEU A 401 10.54 -9.60 -12.28
CA LEU A 401 11.76 -9.93 -11.54
C LEU A 401 12.21 -11.38 -11.78
N LEU A 402 11.29 -12.34 -11.90
CA LEU A 402 11.60 -13.73 -12.20
C LEU A 402 12.14 -13.93 -13.64
N ASN A 403 11.51 -13.31 -14.64
CA ASN A 403 11.93 -13.45 -16.04
C ASN A 403 13.24 -12.71 -16.36
N THR A 404 13.51 -11.57 -15.72
CA THR A 404 14.73 -10.78 -15.95
C THR A 404 15.88 -11.18 -15.03
N LYS A 405 15.60 -11.81 -13.88
CA LYS A 405 16.54 -12.13 -12.78
C LYS A 405 17.33 -10.91 -12.27
N VAL A 406 16.83 -9.70 -12.51
CA VAL A 406 17.49 -8.44 -12.12
C VAL A 406 17.56 -8.26 -10.59
N ALA A 407 18.62 -7.61 -10.14
CA ALA A 407 18.78 -7.10 -8.78
C ALA A 407 18.81 -5.56 -8.83
N ILE A 408 17.65 -4.92 -8.61
CA ILE A 408 17.51 -3.46 -8.70
C ILE A 408 18.00 -2.85 -7.38
N GLU A 409 18.91 -1.88 -7.43
CA GLU A 409 19.32 -1.13 -6.24
C GLU A 409 18.19 -0.21 -5.74
N LEU A 410 18.18 0.04 -4.43
CA LEU A 410 17.22 0.91 -3.75
C LEU A 410 17.99 1.96 -2.94
N PHE A 411 17.48 3.19 -2.90
CA PHE A 411 18.03 4.23 -2.03
C PHE A 411 18.08 3.76 -0.58
N THR A 412 19.25 3.88 0.05
CA THR A 412 19.45 3.68 1.50
C THR A 412 19.28 4.99 2.28
N ASP A 413 19.50 6.13 1.64
CA ASP A 413 19.25 7.48 2.18
C ASP A 413 17.82 7.98 1.91
N TYR A 414 17.22 8.63 2.90
CA TYR A 414 15.90 9.24 2.85
C TYR A 414 15.91 10.65 2.20
N ASP A 415 17.01 11.41 2.28
CA ASP A 415 17.11 12.70 1.60
C ASP A 415 17.07 12.51 0.07
N MET A 416 17.78 11.49 -0.46
CA MET A 416 17.65 11.07 -1.87
C MET A 416 16.20 10.69 -2.24
N LEU A 417 15.51 9.95 -1.39
CA LEU A 417 14.12 9.55 -1.64
C LEU A 417 13.17 10.76 -1.66
N LEU A 418 13.36 11.72 -0.75
CA LEU A 418 12.59 12.97 -0.73
C LEU A 418 12.87 13.84 -1.95
N PHE A 419 14.14 13.95 -2.37
CA PHE A 419 14.52 14.69 -3.60
C PHE A 419 13.76 14.15 -4.82
N ILE A 420 13.74 12.83 -5.01
CA ILE A 420 13.00 12.20 -6.11
C ILE A 420 11.48 12.38 -5.95
N GLU A 421 10.91 12.14 -4.76
CA GLU A 421 9.47 12.37 -4.54
C GLU A 421 9.02 13.82 -4.78
N ASN A 422 9.92 14.80 -4.58
CA ASN A 422 9.65 16.22 -4.81
C ASN A 422 9.84 16.63 -6.28
N GLY A 423 10.82 16.04 -6.97
CA GLY A 423 10.99 16.17 -8.42
C GLY A 423 9.85 15.54 -9.22
N VAL A 424 9.15 14.55 -8.64
CA VAL A 424 7.94 13.92 -9.19
C VAL A 424 6.73 14.86 -9.09
N ARG A 425 6.75 15.89 -9.94
CA ARG A 425 5.55 16.58 -10.39
C ARG A 425 4.77 15.67 -11.36
N GLY A 426 3.48 15.95 -11.53
CA GLY A 426 2.83 15.59 -12.81
C GLY A 426 3.58 16.27 -13.96
N GLY A 427 3.53 15.72 -15.18
CA GLY A 427 4.25 16.32 -16.31
C GLY A 427 3.90 17.80 -16.49
N ILE A 428 4.85 18.70 -16.79
CA ILE A 428 6.27 18.56 -17.19
C ILE A 428 7.00 19.86 -16.70
N SER A 429 8.32 20.01 -16.42
CA SER A 429 9.56 19.33 -16.87
C SER A 429 10.75 19.49 -15.89
N GLN A 430 11.73 18.58 -15.93
CA GLN A 430 13.18 18.89 -15.87
C GLN A 430 13.90 17.92 -16.83
N CYS A 431 15.03 18.33 -17.42
CA CYS A 431 15.88 17.49 -18.27
C CYS A 431 17.25 17.33 -17.62
N CYS A 432 17.58 16.12 -17.15
CA CYS A 432 18.86 15.84 -16.49
C CYS A 432 19.96 15.40 -17.49
N ASN A 433 19.61 14.55 -18.46
CA ASN A 433 20.49 14.16 -19.56
C ASN A 433 19.88 14.58 -20.90
N ARG A 434 20.68 15.25 -21.74
CA ARG A 434 20.28 15.71 -23.08
C ARG A 434 20.54 14.67 -24.19
N TYR A 435 21.25 13.59 -23.87
CA TYR A 435 21.69 12.56 -24.80
C TYR A 435 21.84 11.23 -24.04
N ALA A 436 21.58 10.11 -24.72
CA ALA A 436 21.77 8.76 -24.18
C ALA A 436 21.94 7.75 -25.31
N ILE A 437 22.89 6.82 -25.14
CA ILE A 437 23.10 5.67 -26.04
C ILE A 437 22.67 4.39 -25.29
N ALA A 438 22.08 3.43 -25.99
CA ALA A 438 21.67 2.16 -25.38
C ALA A 438 22.90 1.24 -25.15
N ASN A 439 23.36 1.13 -23.90
CA ASN A 439 24.43 0.19 -23.54
C ASN A 439 23.94 -1.26 -23.66
N ASN A 440 24.31 -1.95 -24.74
CA ASN A 440 23.86 -3.30 -25.04
C ASN A 440 25.06 -4.12 -25.53
N LYS A 441 25.20 -5.36 -25.07
CA LYS A 441 26.34 -6.27 -25.35
C LYS A 441 26.56 -6.67 -26.83
N TYR A 442 25.77 -6.11 -27.74
CA TYR A 442 25.88 -6.27 -29.19
C TYR A 442 26.28 -4.95 -29.89
N MET A 443 26.54 -3.88 -29.12
CA MET A 443 27.08 -2.61 -29.62
C MET A 443 28.61 -2.63 -29.55
N PRO A 444 29.32 -1.96 -30.49
CA PRO A 444 30.78 -1.90 -30.46
C PRO A 444 31.34 -1.20 -29.22
N ASN A 445 30.59 -0.23 -28.67
CA ASN A 445 30.98 0.56 -27.50
C ASN A 445 30.24 0.07 -26.23
N PHE A 446 30.15 -1.25 -26.04
CA PHE A 446 29.54 -1.82 -24.83
C PHE A 446 30.43 -1.58 -23.61
N ASN A 447 29.92 -0.81 -22.64
CA ASN A 447 30.55 -0.62 -21.35
C ASN A 447 30.00 -1.68 -20.35
N PRO A 448 30.83 -2.57 -19.77
CA PRO A 448 30.35 -3.54 -18.79
C PRO A 448 29.84 -2.91 -17.48
N ASP A 449 30.22 -1.67 -17.17
CA ASP A 449 29.84 -0.97 -15.94
C ASP A 449 28.50 -0.20 -16.04
N ASP A 450 27.97 0.00 -17.26
CA ASP A 450 26.69 0.71 -17.50
C ASP A 450 25.48 -0.24 -17.44
N GLU A 451 24.33 0.24 -16.93
CA GLU A 451 23.12 -0.58 -16.79
C GLU A 451 22.65 -1.22 -18.12
N SER A 452 22.64 -2.55 -18.17
CA SER A 452 22.07 -3.30 -19.29
C SER A 452 20.54 -3.07 -19.43
N PRO A 453 19.93 -3.19 -20.62
CA PRO A 453 18.51 -2.92 -20.86
C PRO A 453 17.58 -4.06 -20.36
N TRP A 454 17.65 -4.37 -19.07
CA TRP A 454 17.03 -5.53 -18.42
C TRP A 454 15.51 -5.65 -18.64
N LEU A 455 14.78 -4.52 -18.68
CA LEU A 455 13.34 -4.51 -18.99
C LEU A 455 13.02 -4.97 -20.42
N LYS A 456 13.92 -4.78 -21.39
CA LYS A 456 13.62 -4.95 -22.83
C LYS A 456 13.06 -6.34 -23.14
N ASN A 457 13.71 -7.38 -22.62
CA ASN A 457 13.31 -8.77 -22.86
C ASN A 457 11.87 -9.06 -22.39
N TYR A 458 11.46 -8.49 -21.24
CA TYR A 458 10.12 -8.66 -20.69
C TYR A 458 9.07 -7.87 -21.49
N ILE A 459 9.37 -6.62 -21.84
CA ILE A 459 8.49 -5.76 -22.64
C ILE A 459 8.28 -6.36 -24.04
N ASP A 460 9.35 -6.84 -24.70
CA ASP A 460 9.30 -7.50 -26.00
C ASP A 460 8.49 -8.81 -25.96
N TYR A 461 8.71 -9.64 -24.93
CA TYR A 461 7.99 -10.90 -24.73
C TYR A 461 6.47 -10.66 -24.62
N ASN A 462 6.05 -9.76 -23.73
CA ASN A 462 4.65 -9.40 -23.58
C ASN A 462 4.07 -8.71 -24.83
N THR A 463 4.88 -7.96 -25.59
CA THR A 463 4.45 -7.32 -26.84
C THR A 463 4.22 -8.34 -27.96
N LYS A 464 5.07 -9.38 -28.05
CA LYS A 464 4.87 -10.53 -28.94
C LYS A 464 3.59 -11.30 -28.57
N LEU A 465 3.38 -11.59 -27.29
CA LEU A 465 2.15 -12.23 -26.80
C LEU A 465 0.90 -11.38 -27.07
N ARG A 466 0.94 -10.07 -26.79
CA ARG A 466 -0.11 -9.08 -27.12
C ARG A 466 -0.38 -8.94 -28.63
N THR A 467 0.52 -9.42 -29.47
CA THR A 467 0.37 -9.42 -30.93
C THR A 467 -0.22 -10.72 -31.44
N LYS A 468 0.08 -11.86 -30.79
CA LYS A 468 -0.55 -13.17 -31.04
C LYS A 468 -1.94 -13.33 -30.38
N ALA A 469 -2.25 -12.52 -29.37
CA ALA A 469 -3.50 -12.58 -28.61
C ALA A 469 -4.75 -12.39 -29.49
N VAL A 470 -5.64 -13.37 -29.49
CA VAL A 470 -6.87 -13.40 -30.33
C VAL A 470 -7.97 -12.55 -29.72
N ASN A 471 -8.30 -12.79 -28.44
CA ASN A 471 -9.36 -12.07 -27.73
C ASN A 471 -8.84 -10.78 -27.06
N ASP A 472 -9.74 -9.83 -26.80
CA ASP A 472 -9.34 -8.52 -26.24
C ASP A 472 -8.91 -8.60 -24.77
N PHE A 473 -9.45 -9.55 -24.01
CA PHE A 473 -9.01 -9.86 -22.65
C PHE A 473 -7.49 -10.12 -22.58
N GLN A 474 -6.96 -10.99 -23.45
CA GLN A 474 -5.52 -11.25 -23.54
C GLN A 474 -4.75 -10.00 -24.00
N LYS A 475 -5.25 -9.25 -24.99
CA LYS A 475 -4.59 -8.03 -25.50
C LYS A 475 -4.44 -6.95 -24.43
N ASP A 476 -5.43 -6.78 -23.56
CA ASP A 476 -5.37 -5.84 -22.44
C ASP A 476 -4.69 -6.43 -21.20
N PHE A 477 -4.73 -7.74 -20.97
CA PHE A 477 -3.94 -8.41 -19.93
C PHE A 477 -2.43 -8.24 -20.17
N TYR A 478 -1.92 -8.57 -21.36
CA TYR A 478 -0.49 -8.37 -21.68
C TYR A 478 -0.08 -6.90 -21.69
N LYS A 479 -1.00 -5.99 -22.01
CA LYS A 479 -0.79 -4.53 -21.87
C LYS A 479 -0.66 -4.13 -20.40
N LEU A 480 -1.55 -4.63 -19.54
CA LEU A 480 -1.54 -4.38 -18.10
C LEU A 480 -0.28 -4.95 -17.44
N MET A 481 0.22 -6.10 -17.90
CA MET A 481 1.45 -6.71 -17.41
C MET A 481 2.70 -5.85 -17.70
N ASN A 482 2.72 -5.07 -18.78
CA ASN A 482 3.75 -4.05 -19.01
C ASN A 482 3.46 -2.77 -18.20
N ASN A 483 2.28 -2.17 -18.35
CA ASN A 483 1.94 -0.87 -17.75
C ASN A 483 1.98 -0.87 -16.21
N SER A 484 1.76 -2.02 -15.57
CA SER A 484 1.79 -2.16 -14.11
C SER A 484 3.19 -2.00 -13.52
N ILE A 485 4.26 -2.30 -14.25
CA ILE A 485 5.64 -2.17 -13.76
C ILE A 485 5.89 -0.73 -13.30
N PHE A 486 5.61 0.25 -14.15
CA PHE A 486 5.69 1.67 -13.82
C PHE A 486 4.84 2.02 -12.59
N GLY A 487 3.57 1.59 -12.56
CA GLY A 487 2.69 1.80 -11.40
C GLY A 487 3.18 1.16 -10.09
N LYS A 488 4.02 0.12 -10.17
CA LYS A 488 4.63 -0.57 -9.03
C LYS A 488 5.97 0.02 -8.61
N THR A 489 6.72 0.66 -9.50
CA THR A 489 7.85 1.53 -9.12
C THR A 489 7.37 2.74 -8.32
N MET A 490 6.36 3.44 -8.83
CA MET A 490 5.79 4.68 -8.26
C MET A 490 4.70 4.44 -7.18
N GLU A 491 4.71 3.28 -6.52
CA GLU A 491 3.66 2.90 -5.56
C GLU A 491 3.86 3.64 -4.21
N ASN A 492 3.04 4.66 -3.94
CA ASN A 492 3.14 5.48 -2.72
C ASN A 492 2.91 4.67 -1.43
N VAL A 493 4.01 4.31 -0.76
CA VAL A 493 4.01 3.48 0.45
C VAL A 493 3.24 4.13 1.60
N ARG A 494 3.29 5.47 1.74
CA ARG A 494 2.67 6.20 2.87
C ARG A 494 1.14 6.21 2.82
N ARG A 495 0.52 5.85 1.68
CA ARG A 495 -0.94 5.70 1.55
C ARG A 495 -1.45 4.29 1.86
N ARG A 496 -0.57 3.33 2.20
CA ARG A 496 -0.96 1.98 2.60
C ARG A 496 -1.60 1.99 3.99
N VAL A 497 -2.69 1.26 4.14
CA VAL A 497 -3.37 0.99 5.42
C VAL A 497 -3.33 -0.50 5.72
N ASP A 498 -3.32 -0.88 7.01
CA ASP A 498 -3.65 -2.24 7.41
C ASP A 498 -5.17 -2.35 7.57
N ILE A 499 -5.77 -3.33 6.90
CA ILE A 499 -7.19 -3.65 7.08
C ILE A 499 -7.27 -4.98 7.82
N ARG A 500 -8.09 -5.04 8.87
CA ARG A 500 -8.42 -6.27 9.59
C ARG A 500 -9.92 -6.47 9.52
N LEU A 501 -10.35 -7.65 9.11
CA LEU A 501 -11.74 -8.09 9.27
C LEU A 501 -11.93 -8.59 10.71
N CYS A 502 -13.08 -8.30 11.29
CA CYS A 502 -13.50 -8.72 12.62
C CYS A 502 -14.94 -9.24 12.53
N SER A 503 -15.18 -10.39 13.14
CA SER A 503 -16.51 -11.03 13.18
C SER A 503 -17.15 -11.02 14.57
N THR A 504 -16.45 -10.50 15.58
CA THR A 504 -16.96 -10.33 16.95
C THR A 504 -16.68 -8.93 17.49
N GLU A 505 -17.53 -8.45 18.40
CA GLU A 505 -17.36 -7.12 19.01
C GLU A 505 -16.04 -7.02 19.79
N GLU A 506 -15.63 -8.06 20.50
CA GLU A 506 -14.33 -8.09 21.19
C GLU A 506 -13.15 -7.80 20.27
N GLN A 507 -13.10 -8.44 19.10
CA GLN A 507 -12.04 -8.20 18.11
C GLN A 507 -12.08 -6.75 17.63
N ALA A 508 -13.27 -6.22 17.35
CA ALA A 508 -13.45 -4.84 16.94
C ALA A 508 -12.99 -3.87 18.05
N ARG A 509 -13.42 -4.06 19.30
CA ARG A 509 -13.03 -3.25 20.48
C ARG A 509 -11.52 -3.28 20.72
N LYS A 510 -10.90 -4.46 20.68
CA LYS A 510 -9.44 -4.68 20.80
C LYS A 510 -8.63 -4.03 19.67
N LEU A 511 -9.22 -3.72 18.51
CA LEU A 511 -8.58 -2.96 17.43
C LEU A 511 -8.94 -1.47 17.38
N ILE A 512 -10.15 -1.07 17.76
CA ILE A 512 -10.60 0.32 17.85
C ILE A 512 -9.85 1.06 18.97
N ALA A 513 -9.50 0.36 20.06
CA ALA A 513 -8.68 0.90 21.16
C ALA A 513 -7.23 1.25 20.75
N LYS A 514 -6.76 0.88 19.55
CA LYS A 514 -5.40 1.17 19.09
C LYS A 514 -5.30 2.59 18.54
N LEU A 515 -4.28 3.34 18.95
CA LEU A 515 -4.06 4.73 18.49
C LEU A 515 -3.93 4.90 16.97
N ASN A 516 -3.46 3.87 16.26
CA ASN A 516 -3.39 3.88 14.81
C ASN A 516 -4.73 3.56 14.12
N PHE A 517 -5.83 3.39 14.87
CA PHE A 517 -7.18 3.33 14.30
C PHE A 517 -7.48 4.57 13.43
N ASN A 518 -8.04 4.32 12.24
CA ASN A 518 -8.39 5.35 11.28
C ASN A 518 -9.91 5.46 11.08
N ARG A 519 -10.57 4.32 10.83
CA ARG A 519 -12.03 4.21 10.65
C ARG A 519 -12.47 2.75 10.71
N ARG A 520 -13.77 2.54 10.89
CA ARG A 520 -14.45 1.25 10.64
C ARG A 520 -15.30 1.30 9.37
N THR A 521 -15.51 0.16 8.74
CA THR A 521 -16.52 -0.06 7.71
C THR A 521 -17.32 -1.28 8.14
N ILE A 522 -18.62 -1.14 8.31
CA ILE A 522 -19.53 -2.23 8.65
C ILE A 522 -20.04 -2.80 7.33
N PHE A 523 -20.00 -4.13 7.16
CA PHE A 523 -20.54 -4.83 6.00
C PHE A 523 -21.83 -5.58 6.35
N SER A 524 -21.88 -6.15 7.55
CA SER A 524 -23.07 -6.72 8.19
C SER A 524 -22.90 -6.66 9.71
N GLU A 525 -23.92 -7.06 10.47
CA GLU A 525 -23.89 -7.17 11.94
C GLU A 525 -22.67 -7.96 12.43
N ASN A 526 -22.38 -9.08 11.76
CA ASN A 526 -21.30 -10.01 12.09
C ASN A 526 -20.02 -9.83 11.23
N LEU A 527 -19.87 -8.70 10.52
CA LEU A 527 -18.65 -8.44 9.74
C LEU A 527 -18.29 -6.94 9.64
N MET A 528 -17.15 -6.59 10.24
CA MET A 528 -16.60 -5.23 10.24
C MET A 528 -15.14 -5.21 9.78
N ALA A 529 -14.81 -4.29 8.86
CA ALA A 529 -13.42 -3.95 8.53
C ALA A 529 -12.92 -2.80 9.40
N ILE A 530 -11.88 -3.05 10.19
CA ILE A 530 -11.12 -2.03 10.91
C ILE A 530 -9.93 -1.58 10.05
N HIS A 531 -9.85 -0.27 9.77
CA HIS A 531 -8.77 0.35 9.01
C HIS A 531 -7.78 0.98 9.99
N LEU A 532 -6.52 0.56 9.93
CA LEU A 532 -5.42 1.04 10.77
C LEU A 532 -4.35 1.76 9.90
N LYS A 533 -3.82 2.87 10.40
CA LYS A 533 -2.66 3.58 9.83
C LYS A 533 -1.38 2.75 10.07
N LYS A 534 -0.44 2.80 9.14
CA LYS A 534 0.89 2.21 9.32
C LYS A 534 1.69 3.02 10.34
N THR A 535 2.22 2.37 11.37
CA THR A 535 3.23 2.95 12.29
C THR A 535 4.64 2.94 11.70
N ASN A 536 4.88 2.08 10.71
CA ASN A 536 6.16 1.91 10.02
C ASN A 536 5.96 1.92 8.50
N ASN A 537 6.61 2.86 7.81
CA ASN A 537 6.63 2.94 6.35
C ASN A 537 7.97 2.41 5.81
N LYS A 538 7.93 1.21 5.22
CA LYS A 538 9.09 0.49 4.67
C LYS A 538 9.27 0.82 3.18
N PHE A 539 10.27 1.63 2.82
CA PHE A 539 10.47 2.19 1.47
C PHE A 539 11.24 1.28 0.51
N PHE A 540 10.85 0.00 0.44
CA PHE A 540 11.43 -0.95 -0.53
C PHE A 540 10.80 -0.78 -1.93
N LYS A 541 11.07 0.36 -2.57
CA LYS A 541 10.52 0.73 -3.88
C LYS A 541 11.55 1.44 -4.77
N PRO A 542 11.83 0.95 -5.99
CA PRO A 542 12.77 1.57 -6.91
C PRO A 542 12.08 2.74 -7.64
N ILE A 543 11.79 3.81 -6.90
CA ILE A 543 11.10 5.00 -7.42
C ILE A 543 11.92 5.71 -8.51
N GLN A 544 13.25 5.57 -8.50
CA GLN A 544 14.15 6.14 -9.50
C GLN A 544 13.91 5.54 -10.89
N VAL A 545 13.63 4.22 -10.97
CA VAL A 545 13.26 3.57 -12.24
C VAL A 545 11.96 4.15 -12.79
N GLY A 546 11.00 4.46 -11.90
CA GLY A 546 9.75 5.11 -12.27
C GLY A 546 9.93 6.55 -12.74
N MET A 547 10.79 7.34 -12.08
CA MET A 547 11.16 8.68 -12.53
C MET A 547 11.81 8.64 -13.92
N THR A 548 12.82 7.79 -14.12
CA THR A 548 13.51 7.65 -15.42
C THR A 548 12.55 7.25 -16.54
N ILE A 549 11.61 6.33 -16.30
CA ILE A 549 10.57 5.96 -17.27
C ILE A 549 9.68 7.17 -17.60
N LEU A 550 9.26 7.95 -16.59
CA LEU A 550 8.43 9.13 -16.78
C LEU A 550 9.16 10.23 -17.58
N ASP A 551 10.46 10.42 -17.34
CA ASP A 551 11.27 11.44 -17.99
C ASP A 551 11.66 11.08 -19.42
N LEU A 552 12.05 9.83 -19.69
CA LEU A 552 12.21 9.33 -21.06
C LEU A 552 10.88 9.42 -21.85
N SER A 553 9.74 9.12 -21.21
CA SER A 553 8.42 9.26 -21.86
C SER A 553 8.08 10.72 -22.20
N LYS A 554 8.55 11.71 -21.44
CA LYS A 554 8.41 13.14 -21.78
C LYS A 554 9.32 13.52 -22.94
N VAL A 555 10.59 13.09 -22.92
CA VAL A 555 11.57 13.38 -23.97
C VAL A 555 11.11 12.84 -25.33
N LEU A 556 10.59 11.62 -25.41
CA LEU A 556 10.04 11.07 -26.66
C LEU A 556 8.88 11.90 -27.23
N MET A 557 7.97 12.36 -26.37
CA MET A 557 6.86 13.23 -26.77
C MET A 557 7.35 14.60 -27.22
N TYR A 558 8.32 15.18 -26.52
CA TYR A 558 8.91 16.49 -26.84
C TYR A 558 9.74 16.46 -28.12
N SER A 559 10.56 15.43 -28.35
CA SER A 559 11.30 15.22 -29.59
C SER A 559 10.34 15.21 -30.79
N PHE A 560 9.30 14.36 -30.74
CA PHE A 560 8.30 14.32 -31.81
C PHE A 560 7.58 15.67 -32.01
N HIS A 561 7.30 16.43 -30.96
CA HIS A 561 6.66 17.74 -31.09
C HIS A 561 7.60 18.83 -31.64
N TYR A 562 8.76 19.03 -31.02
CA TYR A 562 9.63 20.18 -31.26
C TYR A 562 10.64 19.93 -32.39
N GLU A 563 11.26 18.74 -32.44
CA GLU A 563 12.34 18.42 -33.39
C GLU A 563 11.77 17.96 -34.74
N TYR A 564 10.61 17.30 -34.74
CA TYR A 564 9.95 16.82 -35.96
C TYR A 564 8.72 17.65 -36.35
N MET A 565 7.61 17.58 -35.61
CA MET A 565 6.34 18.20 -36.03
C MET A 565 6.44 19.73 -36.17
N LYS A 566 7.14 20.41 -35.27
CA LYS A 566 7.39 21.86 -35.39
C LYS A 566 8.38 22.22 -36.49
N HIS A 567 9.33 21.34 -36.81
CA HIS A 567 10.28 21.59 -37.90
C HIS A 567 9.64 21.39 -39.29
N ARG A 568 8.83 20.34 -39.48
CA ARG A 568 8.14 20.07 -40.78
C ARG A 568 7.09 21.12 -41.14
N TYR A 569 6.38 21.69 -40.16
CA TYR A 569 5.24 22.58 -40.41
C TYR A 569 5.39 24.01 -39.86
N ASP A 570 6.41 24.31 -39.04
CA ASP A 570 6.71 25.64 -38.49
C ASP A 570 5.47 26.38 -37.93
N SER A 571 5.03 27.44 -38.59
CA SER A 571 3.91 28.34 -38.25
C SER A 571 2.56 27.78 -38.70
N LYS A 572 2.56 26.80 -39.61
CA LYS A 572 1.38 26.08 -40.10
C LYS A 572 0.86 25.03 -39.11
N ILE A 573 1.55 24.79 -37.99
CA ILE A 573 1.14 23.85 -36.93
C ILE A 573 0.89 24.50 -35.57
N LYS A 574 -0.25 24.16 -34.98
CA LYS A 574 -0.71 24.58 -33.67
C LYS A 574 -1.08 23.37 -32.81
N LEU A 575 -0.48 23.28 -31.63
CA LEU A 575 -0.77 22.25 -30.64
C LEU A 575 -2.05 22.64 -29.87
N MET A 576 -3.13 21.91 -30.12
CA MET A 576 -4.44 22.17 -29.50
C MET A 576 -4.59 21.52 -28.13
N PHE A 577 -3.96 20.36 -27.92
CA PHE A 577 -4.05 19.60 -26.68
C PHE A 577 -2.94 18.54 -26.57
N THR A 578 -2.48 18.27 -25.34
CA THR A 578 -1.70 17.08 -25.02
C THR A 578 -2.18 16.41 -23.73
N ASP A 579 -2.14 15.08 -23.70
CA ASP A 579 -2.30 14.31 -22.46
C ASP A 579 -1.43 13.05 -22.52
N THR A 580 -0.36 13.07 -21.71
CA THR A 580 0.55 11.96 -21.35
C THR A 580 1.25 11.27 -22.52
N ASP A 581 0.48 10.63 -23.41
CA ASP A 581 0.92 9.83 -24.56
C ASP A 581 0.22 10.25 -25.87
N SER A 582 -0.52 11.37 -25.88
CA SER A 582 -1.22 11.87 -27.07
C SER A 582 -1.12 13.37 -27.30
N PHE A 583 -1.24 13.74 -28.58
CA PHE A 583 -1.32 15.10 -29.11
C PHE A 583 -2.61 15.29 -29.93
N ILE A 584 -3.14 16.51 -29.97
CA ILE A 584 -4.14 16.95 -30.94
C ILE A 584 -3.58 18.20 -31.63
N TYR A 585 -3.53 18.16 -32.96
CA TYR A 585 -2.97 19.21 -33.78
C TYR A 585 -4.01 19.82 -34.73
N GLU A 586 -3.83 21.10 -34.98
CA GLU A 586 -4.43 21.89 -36.05
C GLU A 586 -3.26 22.20 -37.01
N ILE A 587 -3.33 21.69 -38.25
CA ILE A 587 -2.22 21.68 -39.23
C ILE A 587 -2.76 22.20 -40.56
N LYS A 588 -2.06 23.16 -41.17
CA LYS A 588 -2.36 23.68 -42.50
C LYS A 588 -1.39 23.08 -43.54
N THR A 589 -1.87 22.06 -44.23
CA THR A 589 -1.18 21.32 -45.31
C THR A 589 -2.23 20.85 -46.32
N ASP A 590 -1.81 20.55 -47.55
CA ASP A 590 -2.69 20.14 -48.64
C ASP A 590 -3.26 18.73 -48.40
N ASP A 591 -2.37 17.74 -48.14
CA ASP A 591 -2.76 16.43 -47.61
C ASP A 591 -1.78 15.87 -46.56
N PHE A 592 -2.20 15.92 -45.31
CA PHE A 592 -1.50 15.33 -44.16
C PHE A 592 -1.31 13.80 -44.29
N TYR A 593 -2.18 13.10 -45.02
CA TYR A 593 -2.02 11.66 -45.25
C TYR A 593 -1.01 11.36 -46.36
N SER A 594 -0.64 12.34 -47.19
CA SER A 594 0.54 12.28 -48.05
C SER A 594 1.80 12.64 -47.26
N ASP A 595 1.78 13.70 -46.43
CA ASP A 595 2.91 14.04 -45.55
C ASP A 595 3.37 12.84 -44.68
N MET A 596 2.40 12.04 -44.20
CA MET A 596 2.64 10.84 -43.39
C MET A 596 3.20 9.64 -44.18
N LYS A 597 3.21 9.66 -45.52
CA LYS A 597 3.84 8.62 -46.35
C LYS A 597 5.36 8.77 -46.39
N ASP A 598 5.86 10.00 -46.43
CA ASP A 598 7.29 10.29 -46.43
C ASP A 598 7.95 9.75 -45.14
N ASP A 599 7.31 10.03 -44.00
CA ASP A 599 7.80 9.75 -42.65
C ASP A 599 7.20 8.45 -42.05
N LEU A 600 6.85 7.46 -42.87
CA LEU A 600 6.26 6.18 -42.40
C LEU A 600 7.12 5.47 -41.32
N ASN A 601 8.43 5.75 -41.27
CA ASN A 601 9.33 5.28 -40.22
C ASN A 601 8.96 5.80 -38.81
N LEU A 602 8.20 6.88 -38.67
CA LEU A 602 7.73 7.45 -37.39
C LEU A 602 6.35 6.94 -36.97
N TYR A 603 5.55 6.38 -37.88
CA TYR A 603 4.12 6.09 -37.66
C TYR A 603 3.76 4.60 -37.58
N ASP A 604 2.74 4.25 -36.79
CA ASP A 604 2.03 2.95 -36.82
C ASP A 604 0.69 3.12 -37.56
N THR A 605 0.68 2.70 -38.83
CA THR A 605 -0.47 2.73 -39.74
C THR A 605 -1.22 1.39 -39.78
N SER A 606 -0.80 0.37 -39.02
CA SER A 606 -1.37 -0.98 -39.08
C SER A 606 -2.82 -1.11 -38.60
N ASP A 607 -3.34 -0.05 -37.97
CA ASP A 607 -4.71 0.07 -37.46
C ASP A 607 -5.69 0.67 -38.49
N TYR A 608 -5.23 1.07 -39.69
CA TYR A 608 -6.08 1.52 -40.80
C TYR A 608 -6.78 0.35 -41.51
N ASP A 609 -7.76 0.65 -42.35
CA ASP A 609 -8.37 -0.33 -43.25
C ASP A 609 -7.39 -0.77 -44.36
N LYS A 610 -7.56 -1.99 -44.87
CA LYS A 610 -6.84 -2.48 -46.06
C LYS A 610 -7.16 -1.62 -47.29
N ASN A 611 -8.41 -1.20 -47.42
CA ASN A 611 -8.91 -0.39 -48.53
C ASN A 611 -9.06 1.07 -48.10
N ASN A 612 -8.08 1.61 -47.35
CA ASN A 612 -8.14 2.98 -46.87
C ASN A 612 -7.98 3.99 -48.03
N VAL A 613 -8.86 4.99 -48.07
CA VAL A 613 -8.96 6.00 -49.15
C VAL A 613 -7.64 6.73 -49.42
N TYR A 614 -6.76 6.79 -48.43
CA TYR A 614 -5.47 7.49 -48.50
C TYR A 614 -4.35 6.64 -49.12
N ASN A 615 -4.58 5.35 -49.42
CA ASN A 615 -3.56 4.41 -49.90
C ASN A 615 -2.31 4.37 -48.99
N LEU A 616 -2.51 4.34 -47.66
CA LEU A 616 -1.44 4.15 -46.69
C LEU A 616 -1.09 2.65 -46.55
N PRO A 617 0.21 2.27 -46.60
CA PRO A 617 0.63 0.90 -46.34
C PRO A 617 0.49 0.55 -44.86
N LEU A 618 0.06 -0.68 -44.54
CA LEU A 618 -0.23 -1.13 -43.17
C LEU A 618 1.04 -1.65 -42.44
N VAL A 619 1.85 -0.75 -41.89
CA VAL A 619 3.18 -1.05 -41.32
C VAL A 619 3.27 -0.77 -39.81
N ASN A 620 4.40 -1.15 -39.19
CA ASN A 620 4.79 -0.79 -37.82
C ASN A 620 3.87 -1.23 -36.66
N LYS A 621 3.08 -2.28 -36.88
CA LYS A 621 2.08 -2.81 -35.92
C LYS A 621 2.60 -3.02 -34.49
N LYS A 622 2.20 -2.13 -33.58
CA LYS A 622 2.59 -2.15 -32.15
C LYS A 622 4.10 -2.02 -31.94
N VAL A 623 4.84 -1.44 -32.89
CA VAL A 623 6.27 -1.12 -32.73
C VAL A 623 6.42 -0.01 -31.70
N ILE A 624 7.41 -0.15 -30.82
CA ILE A 624 7.62 0.76 -29.69
C ILE A 624 8.04 2.16 -30.20
N GLY A 625 7.43 3.21 -29.63
CA GLY A 625 7.78 4.60 -29.91
C GLY A 625 7.23 5.18 -31.22
N LYS A 626 6.33 4.48 -31.93
CA LYS A 626 5.69 4.97 -33.15
C LYS A 626 4.36 5.67 -32.86
N MET A 627 4.11 6.78 -33.52
CA MET A 627 2.87 7.55 -33.41
C MET A 627 1.78 6.94 -34.29
N LYS A 628 0.55 6.80 -33.80
CA LYS A 628 -0.61 6.41 -34.63
C LYS A 628 -1.68 7.49 -34.63
N ASP A 629 -2.42 7.58 -35.72
CA ASP A 629 -3.71 8.26 -35.74
C ASP A 629 -4.72 7.46 -34.89
N VAL A 630 -5.23 8.09 -33.83
CA VAL A 630 -6.24 7.49 -32.94
C VAL A 630 -7.58 7.33 -33.63
N ASN A 631 -7.83 8.11 -34.70
CA ASN A 631 -9.07 8.11 -35.46
C ASN A 631 -9.02 7.24 -36.72
N LYS A 632 -7.88 6.60 -37.05
CA LYS A 632 -7.76 5.66 -38.20
C LYS A 632 -8.22 6.25 -39.55
N GLY A 633 -7.81 7.47 -39.86
CA GLY A 633 -8.21 8.19 -41.07
C GLY A 633 -9.55 8.93 -40.99
N ASN A 634 -10.27 8.87 -39.86
CA ASN A 634 -11.48 9.65 -39.66
C ASN A 634 -11.12 11.09 -39.23
N ILE A 635 -11.16 12.01 -40.20
CA ILE A 635 -10.88 13.44 -40.01
C ILE A 635 -11.71 14.01 -38.85
N MET A 636 -11.08 14.80 -37.98
CA MET A 636 -11.75 15.55 -36.92
C MET A 636 -12.14 16.93 -37.47
N THR A 637 -13.43 17.24 -37.41
CA THR A 637 -14.01 18.49 -37.95
C THR A 637 -14.16 19.57 -36.89
N GLU A 638 -14.44 19.20 -35.64
CA GLU A 638 -14.64 20.11 -34.52
C GLU A 638 -13.87 19.59 -33.28
N TYR A 639 -13.21 20.48 -32.56
CA TYR A 639 -12.48 20.20 -31.32
C TYR A 639 -12.75 21.28 -30.27
N VAL A 640 -13.05 20.86 -29.04
CA VAL A 640 -13.28 21.75 -27.89
C VAL A 640 -12.51 21.21 -26.68
N GLY A 641 -11.51 21.97 -26.24
CA GLY A 641 -10.73 21.69 -25.03
C GLY A 641 -11.07 22.71 -23.95
N LEU A 642 -11.69 22.27 -22.85
CA LEU A 642 -12.08 23.17 -21.76
C LEU A 642 -11.02 23.22 -20.66
N LYS A 643 -10.54 22.04 -20.21
CA LYS A 643 -9.49 21.88 -19.20
C LYS A 643 -8.71 20.60 -19.46
N SER A 644 -7.57 20.42 -18.78
CA SER A 644 -6.80 19.15 -18.86
C SER A 644 -7.70 17.94 -18.56
N LYS A 645 -7.74 16.99 -19.50
CA LYS A 645 -8.58 15.78 -19.46
C LYS A 645 -10.11 16.05 -19.45
N ILE A 646 -10.53 17.22 -19.92
CA ILE A 646 -11.92 17.65 -20.13
C ILE A 646 -12.03 18.29 -21.53
N TYR A 647 -12.34 17.48 -22.53
CA TYR A 647 -12.47 17.88 -23.93
C TYR A 647 -13.52 17.04 -24.68
N ALA A 648 -13.96 17.54 -25.83
CA ALA A 648 -14.81 16.83 -26.78
C ALA A 648 -14.29 17.05 -28.21
N TYR A 649 -14.54 16.07 -29.09
CA TYR A 649 -14.24 16.22 -30.51
C TYR A 649 -15.26 15.48 -31.37
N LYS A 650 -15.44 15.96 -32.61
CA LYS A 650 -16.30 15.38 -33.63
C LYS A 650 -15.45 14.95 -34.82
N THR A 651 -15.71 13.75 -35.29
CA THR A 651 -15.25 13.24 -36.59
C THR A 651 -16.46 13.06 -37.49
N ASN A 652 -16.24 12.86 -38.79
CA ASN A 652 -17.31 12.62 -39.77
C ASN A 652 -18.34 11.57 -39.31
N ASN A 653 -17.90 10.55 -38.56
CA ASN A 653 -18.74 9.40 -38.19
C ASN A 653 -19.21 9.39 -36.72
N LYS A 654 -18.63 10.21 -35.82
CA LYS A 654 -18.95 10.18 -34.37
C LYS A 654 -18.50 11.40 -33.57
N ILE A 655 -19.17 11.65 -32.45
CA ILE A 655 -18.75 12.59 -31.39
C ILE A 655 -18.14 11.81 -30.22
N GLU A 656 -16.92 12.16 -29.83
CA GLU A 656 -16.17 11.58 -28.71
C GLU A 656 -16.03 12.60 -27.57
N LYS A 657 -16.76 12.37 -26.47
CA LYS A 657 -16.68 13.20 -25.25
C LYS A 657 -15.70 12.55 -24.24
N ARG A 658 -14.81 13.34 -23.62
CA ARG A 658 -13.77 12.91 -22.67
C ARG A 658 -13.75 13.84 -21.46
N LEU A 659 -14.57 13.53 -20.47
CA LEU A 659 -14.73 14.33 -19.24
C LEU A 659 -14.25 13.53 -18.02
N LYS A 660 -13.05 13.83 -17.50
CA LYS A 660 -12.52 13.17 -16.29
C LYS A 660 -13.42 13.44 -15.09
N GLY A 661 -13.81 12.38 -14.38
CA GLY A 661 -14.65 12.43 -13.17
C GLY A 661 -16.12 12.08 -13.40
N ILE A 662 -16.62 12.15 -14.64
CA ILE A 662 -18.02 11.84 -14.97
C ILE A 662 -18.14 10.36 -15.42
N LYS A 663 -19.13 9.63 -14.89
CA LYS A 663 -19.41 8.24 -15.28
C LYS A 663 -19.85 8.18 -16.75
N LYS A 664 -19.34 7.20 -17.52
CA LYS A 664 -19.67 7.01 -18.95
C LYS A 664 -21.17 6.96 -19.24
N GLN A 665 -21.97 6.37 -18.35
CA GLN A 665 -23.43 6.27 -18.52
C GLN A 665 -24.13 7.62 -18.32
N THR A 666 -23.74 8.42 -17.32
CA THR A 666 -24.21 9.80 -17.16
C THR A 666 -23.87 10.66 -18.38
N LEU A 667 -22.70 10.41 -18.97
CA LEU A 667 -22.22 11.03 -20.20
C LEU A 667 -23.08 10.70 -21.43
N LYS A 668 -23.69 9.50 -21.50
CA LYS A 668 -24.69 9.14 -22.51
C LYS A 668 -26.06 9.76 -22.22
N ASN A 669 -26.53 9.67 -20.97
CA ASN A 669 -27.93 9.91 -20.64
C ASN A 669 -28.28 11.38 -20.32
N LYS A 670 -27.35 12.19 -19.79
CA LYS A 670 -27.63 13.61 -19.44
C LYS A 670 -26.96 14.63 -20.37
N LEU A 671 -25.90 14.26 -21.09
CA LEU A 671 -25.17 15.15 -22.00
C LEU A 671 -25.59 14.95 -23.46
N MET A 672 -26.89 14.87 -23.71
CA MET A 672 -27.47 14.84 -25.05
C MET A 672 -27.42 16.23 -25.73
N TYR A 673 -27.30 17.30 -24.94
CA TYR A 673 -27.10 18.66 -25.43
C TYR A 673 -25.84 18.81 -26.31
N SER A 674 -25.96 19.76 -27.24
CA SER A 674 -25.12 19.95 -28.42
C SER A 674 -23.68 20.35 -28.11
N PHE A 675 -22.84 20.30 -29.14
CA PHE A 675 -21.47 20.82 -29.09
C PHE A 675 -21.46 22.33 -28.73
N SER A 676 -22.44 23.10 -29.23
CA SER A 676 -22.61 24.53 -28.92
C SER A 676 -22.90 24.82 -27.44
N CYS A 677 -23.57 23.93 -26.69
CA CYS A 677 -23.76 24.12 -25.25
C CYS A 677 -22.46 24.01 -24.42
N MET A 678 -21.35 23.55 -25.00
CA MET A 678 -20.02 23.64 -24.39
C MET A 678 -19.25 24.90 -24.82
N CYS A 679 -19.79 25.68 -25.77
CA CYS A 679 -19.07 26.69 -26.54
C CYS A 679 -19.92 27.97 -26.68
N TRP A 680 -20.18 28.66 -25.58
CA TRP A 680 -20.52 30.08 -25.69
C TRP A 680 -19.29 30.82 -26.23
N ASN A 681 -19.45 31.34 -27.46
CA ASN A 681 -18.43 31.90 -28.35
C ASN A 681 -17.37 30.91 -28.88
N PHE A 682 -17.52 30.50 -30.14
CA PHE A 682 -16.61 30.77 -31.27
C PHE A 682 -16.80 29.73 -32.40
N ASP A 683 -17.38 30.17 -33.51
CA ASP A 683 -17.35 29.44 -34.79
C ASP A 683 -15.94 29.48 -35.41
N PHE A 684 -15.48 28.36 -35.98
CA PHE A 684 -14.60 28.30 -37.16
C PHE A 684 -14.44 26.86 -37.66
N LYS A 685 -14.47 26.66 -38.99
CA LYS A 685 -14.25 25.35 -39.66
C LYS A 685 -12.80 25.20 -40.12
N GLU A 686 -11.99 24.40 -39.43
CA GLU A 686 -10.66 23.94 -39.93
C GLU A 686 -10.38 22.48 -39.54
N LYS A 687 -9.59 21.75 -40.35
CA LYS A 687 -9.25 20.31 -40.18
C LYS A 687 -8.35 20.10 -38.94
N LYS A 688 -8.60 19.03 -38.18
CA LYS A 688 -7.82 18.69 -36.96
C LYS A 688 -7.54 17.17 -36.91
N THR A 689 -6.48 16.75 -36.21
CA THR A 689 -6.05 15.34 -36.13
C THR A 689 -5.55 14.98 -34.73
N ARG A 690 -5.75 13.74 -34.28
CA ARG A 690 -5.28 13.23 -32.99
C ARG A 690 -4.28 12.08 -33.13
N MET A 691 -3.08 12.27 -32.59
CA MET A 691 -2.02 11.25 -32.59
C MET A 691 -1.69 10.76 -31.18
N ARG A 692 -1.15 9.54 -31.07
CA ARG A 692 -0.76 8.89 -29.79
C ARG A 692 0.37 7.88 -30.00
N THR A 693 1.22 7.67 -29.00
CA THR A 693 2.12 6.50 -28.90
C THR A 693 1.41 5.21 -28.42
#